data_AF-A0A523QCW9-F1
#
_entry.id   AF-A0A523QCW9-F1
#
_cell.length_a   1.000
_cell.length_b   1.000
_cell.length_c   1.000
_cell.angle_alpha   90.00
_cell.angle_beta   90.00
_cell.angle_gamma   90.00
#
_symmetry.space_group_name_H-M   'P 1'
#
loop_
_entity.id
_entity.type
_entity.pdbx_description
1 polymer ?
#
loop_
_entity_poly.entity_id
_entity_poly.type
_entity_poly.pdbx_seq_one_letter_code
_entity_poly.pdbx_strand_id
1 'polypeptide(L)'
;MKERGFIPFSVVGAAIVMLVVAMVGQAVGLRHQRSLNTVDDASSSALLTIATSVQNDLRAAARYAVYDALWAVSKDADSYVSDEARELAIKNLAARYFAKRAAALPNAYANHDARIELELGYPNAQSTFNLREGDDGYTLADVKLPKGTRVKISSWDNSLVLELPCENLETFIDSRYFLLQERMWAFISRIGNVSTNWAVMEYVSAWAGAWLSGNVKLNVSRSKAFFELAWAAHELDIFGSADYTATAIGLTSAATAVNKTSEDILSDLSSTSLIVSPVKAVDVDVMRGYIDRALEALAQASSALVGAKEHAQRANDALAQIHENTDNANSALENVQTALWDAVVSVTQARNHVSEVGQHFEQLINFTMRSAGQNLMMGALRESLVERIRKDYPSPQEQITWGVKGTLAKLNDLKTNISSFAQEAGADNTVAGLENSMMNLLDEITSSVQELLAGPAPKHWIGFTSYAEPGSYEGEPPDPVEEMTPVYIDGEWDGTIGTLKIILQNARNNLDEMKRLSGSVEPALDEIMSVDIDEALRQKLELNAGNFSGIDREQLYELLPPPPIQSQPGLSVFHNFTIKKVRYSREDPAGWFGLPTPTPIPLWFIGVTLWWAQWDITLELEDGIIEEIFDFDNPTLPLTHEAMGEEFIAHKPLAYRHEVSNNMFNVRLVIISLKPFSISDGLLKWLD
;
A
#
# COMPACT_ATOMS: atom_id res chain seq x y z
N MET A 1 -36.64 -22.33 -118.47
CA MET A 1 -35.28 -22.12 -117.91
C MET A 1 -35.35 -20.98 -116.92
N LYS A 2 -34.84 -21.16 -115.70
CA LYS A 2 -34.74 -20.13 -114.66
C LYS A 2 -33.53 -19.24 -114.99
N GLU A 3 -33.73 -18.05 -115.55
CA GLU A 3 -32.66 -17.06 -115.62
C GLU A 3 -32.53 -16.37 -114.27
N ARG A 4 -31.38 -16.63 -113.64
CA ARG A 4 -30.91 -15.99 -112.42
C ARG A 4 -30.83 -14.48 -112.68
N GLY A 5 -31.59 -13.69 -111.91
CA GLY A 5 -31.49 -12.24 -111.93
C GLY A 5 -30.05 -11.82 -111.67
N PHE A 6 -29.40 -11.29 -112.69
CA PHE A 6 -28.07 -10.72 -112.62
C PHE A 6 -28.20 -9.36 -111.93
N ILE A 7 -27.95 -9.30 -110.61
CA ILE A 7 -27.75 -8.01 -109.97
C ILE A 7 -26.43 -7.47 -110.55
N PRO A 8 -26.42 -6.30 -111.19
CA PRO A 8 -25.18 -5.74 -111.72
C PRO A 8 -24.17 -5.60 -110.58
N PHE A 9 -22.90 -5.96 -110.82
CA PHE A 9 -21.81 -5.80 -109.84
C PHE A 9 -21.71 -4.36 -109.30
N SER A 10 -22.20 -3.36 -110.05
CA SER A 10 -22.30 -1.97 -109.60
C SER A 10 -23.34 -1.76 -108.48
N VAL A 11 -24.46 -2.49 -108.48
CA VAL A 11 -25.49 -2.40 -107.43
C VAL A 11 -25.03 -3.12 -106.16
N VAL A 12 -24.37 -4.28 -106.29
CA VAL A 12 -23.74 -4.96 -105.15
C VAL A 12 -22.59 -4.11 -104.59
N GLY A 13 -21.77 -3.51 -105.45
CA GLY A 13 -20.71 -2.58 -105.06
C GLY A 13 -21.25 -1.35 -104.33
N ALA A 14 -22.32 -0.73 -104.84
CA ALA A 14 -22.97 0.41 -104.20
C ALA A 14 -23.60 0.03 -102.84
N ALA A 15 -24.24 -1.15 -102.74
CA ALA A 15 -24.79 -1.65 -101.49
C ALA A 15 -23.70 -1.93 -100.45
N ILE A 16 -22.58 -2.56 -100.86
CA ILE A 16 -21.41 -2.79 -99.98
C ILE A 16 -20.82 -1.46 -99.52
N VAL A 17 -20.65 -0.47 -100.41
CA VAL A 17 -20.15 0.86 -100.04
C VAL A 17 -21.10 1.56 -99.07
N MET A 18 -22.41 1.52 -99.29
CA MET A 18 -23.39 2.07 -98.32
C MET A 18 -23.33 1.36 -96.97
N LEU A 19 -23.16 0.03 -96.96
CA LEU A 19 -23.05 -0.74 -95.73
C LEU A 19 -21.76 -0.43 -94.97
N VAL A 20 -20.64 -0.26 -95.69
CA VAL A 20 -19.36 0.19 -95.12
C VAL A 20 -19.47 1.61 -94.57
N VAL A 21 -20.09 2.54 -95.31
CA VAL A 21 -20.32 3.92 -94.83
C VAL A 21 -21.24 3.94 -93.61
N ALA A 22 -22.29 3.11 -93.59
CA ALA A 22 -23.17 2.98 -92.43
C ALA A 22 -22.44 2.38 -91.22
N MET A 23 -21.63 1.34 -91.40
CA MET A 23 -20.82 0.74 -90.33
C MET A 23 -19.74 1.70 -89.82
N VAL A 24 -19.07 2.46 -90.69
CA VAL A 24 -18.11 3.49 -90.30
C VAL A 24 -18.81 4.63 -89.56
N GLY A 25 -19.96 5.09 -90.06
CA GLY A 25 -20.78 6.10 -89.39
C GLY A 25 -21.25 5.66 -88.00
N GLN A 26 -21.66 4.40 -87.86
CA GLN A 26 -22.08 3.82 -86.58
C GLN A 26 -20.88 3.64 -85.63
N ALA A 27 -19.71 3.22 -86.13
CA ALA A 27 -18.50 3.09 -85.34
C ALA A 27 -17.96 4.45 -84.87
N VAL A 28 -18.00 5.48 -85.73
CA VAL A 28 -17.64 6.86 -85.36
C VAL A 28 -18.64 7.43 -84.37
N GLY A 29 -19.95 7.20 -84.57
CA GLY A 29 -21.01 7.59 -83.63
C GLY A 29 -20.83 6.95 -82.25
N LEU A 30 -20.59 5.64 -82.20
CA LEU A 30 -20.33 4.92 -80.94
C LEU A 30 -19.03 5.37 -80.26
N ARG A 31 -17.97 5.69 -81.03
CA ARG A 31 -16.71 6.20 -80.49
C ARG A 31 -16.86 7.62 -79.95
N HIS A 32 -17.62 8.47 -80.64
CA HIS A 32 -17.97 9.81 -80.17
C HIS A 32 -18.83 9.75 -78.90
N GLN A 33 -19.83 8.88 -78.87
CA GLN A 33 -20.69 8.69 -77.70
C GLN A 33 -19.92 8.11 -76.50
N ARG A 34 -19.00 7.16 -76.71
CA ARG A 34 -18.09 6.70 -75.66
C ARG A 34 -17.17 7.81 -75.18
N SER A 35 -16.62 8.61 -76.10
CA SER A 35 -15.76 9.75 -75.76
C SER A 35 -16.50 10.79 -74.92
N LEU A 36 -17.74 11.13 -75.29
CA LEU A 36 -18.61 12.02 -74.53
C LEU A 36 -18.88 11.47 -73.13
N ASN A 37 -19.28 10.20 -73.02
CA ASN A 37 -19.49 9.55 -71.73
C ASN A 37 -18.22 9.57 -70.85
N THR A 38 -17.03 9.30 -71.40
CA THR A 38 -15.78 9.41 -70.61
C THR A 38 -15.45 10.84 -70.18
N VAL A 39 -15.81 11.85 -70.97
CA VAL A 39 -15.62 13.27 -70.60
C VAL A 39 -16.61 13.67 -69.50
N ASP A 40 -17.87 13.19 -69.59
CA ASP A 40 -18.90 13.40 -68.57
C ASP A 40 -18.55 12.67 -67.25
N ASP A 41 -18.02 11.45 -67.31
CA ASP A 41 -17.56 10.69 -66.15
C ASP A 41 -16.33 11.36 -65.49
N ALA A 42 -15.37 11.83 -66.31
CA ALA A 42 -14.18 12.51 -65.81
C ALA A 42 -14.52 13.87 -65.19
N SER A 43 -15.45 14.62 -65.79
CA SER A 43 -15.91 15.91 -65.24
C SER A 43 -16.70 15.72 -63.96
N SER A 44 -17.59 14.72 -63.89
CA SER A 44 -18.32 14.36 -62.68
C SER A 44 -17.38 13.94 -61.53
N SER A 45 -16.35 13.13 -61.85
CA SER A 45 -15.32 12.73 -60.87
C SER A 45 -14.50 13.92 -60.37
N ALA A 46 -14.17 14.86 -61.25
CA ALA A 46 -13.46 16.09 -60.87
C ALA A 46 -14.32 16.98 -59.96
N LEU A 47 -15.61 17.18 -60.30
CA LEU A 47 -16.55 17.93 -59.46
C LEU A 47 -16.72 17.30 -58.08
N LEU A 48 -16.84 15.97 -58.01
CA LEU A 48 -16.92 15.24 -56.75
C LEU A 48 -15.65 15.42 -55.91
N THR A 49 -14.47 15.40 -56.56
CA THR A 49 -13.18 15.61 -55.88
C THR A 49 -13.10 17.00 -55.25
N ILE A 50 -13.51 18.05 -55.98
CA ILE A 50 -13.53 19.42 -55.47
C ILE A 50 -14.56 19.54 -54.33
N ALA A 51 -15.77 19.00 -54.49
CA ALA A 51 -16.79 19.05 -53.45
C ALA A 51 -16.35 18.32 -52.17
N THR A 52 -15.67 17.17 -52.32
CA THR A 52 -15.08 16.42 -51.20
C THR A 52 -13.96 17.24 -50.53
N SER A 53 -13.17 17.98 -51.31
CA SER A 53 -12.16 18.91 -50.76
C SER A 53 -12.80 19.98 -49.88
N VAL A 54 -13.88 20.63 -50.35
CA VAL A 54 -14.61 21.64 -49.56
C VAL A 54 -15.20 21.02 -48.29
N GLN A 55 -15.75 19.81 -48.38
CA GLN A 55 -16.24 19.08 -47.21
C GLN A 55 -15.11 18.76 -46.21
N ASN A 56 -13.92 18.40 -46.72
CA ASN A 56 -12.75 18.16 -45.88
C ASN A 56 -12.24 19.44 -45.20
N ASP A 57 -12.32 20.58 -45.88
CA ASP A 57 -11.96 21.88 -45.28
C ASP A 57 -12.96 22.30 -44.18
N LEU A 58 -14.25 21.98 -44.35
CA LEU A 58 -15.24 22.12 -43.28
C LEU A 58 -14.96 21.19 -42.09
N ARG A 59 -14.60 19.92 -42.35
CA ARG A 59 -14.16 18.98 -41.30
C ARG A 59 -12.90 19.48 -40.60
N ALA A 60 -11.94 20.04 -41.33
CA ALA A 60 -10.73 20.62 -40.75
C ALA A 60 -11.05 21.84 -39.89
N ALA A 61 -11.93 22.73 -40.36
CA ALA A 61 -12.40 23.87 -39.57
C ALA A 61 -13.12 23.43 -38.29
N ALA A 62 -13.94 22.39 -38.35
CA ALA A 62 -14.58 21.78 -37.19
C ALA A 62 -13.55 21.16 -36.24
N ARG A 63 -12.57 20.42 -36.77
CA ARG A 63 -11.48 19.83 -36.00
C ARG A 63 -10.73 20.88 -35.18
N TYR A 64 -10.24 21.93 -35.84
CA TYR A 64 -9.51 22.99 -35.17
C TYR A 64 -10.37 23.78 -34.17
N ALA A 65 -11.65 23.98 -34.46
CA ALA A 65 -12.56 24.61 -33.51
C ALA A 65 -12.75 23.76 -32.24
N VAL A 66 -12.79 22.44 -32.38
CA VAL A 66 -12.85 21.51 -31.23
C VAL A 66 -11.53 21.52 -30.47
N TYR A 67 -10.37 21.51 -31.14
CA TYR A 67 -9.07 21.64 -30.44
C TYR A 67 -8.97 22.92 -29.62
N ASP A 68 -9.28 24.08 -30.20
CA ASP A 68 -9.24 25.36 -29.50
C ASP A 68 -10.19 25.35 -28.28
N ALA A 69 -11.35 24.72 -28.42
CA ALA A 69 -12.34 24.63 -27.35
C ALA A 69 -11.94 23.65 -26.24
N LEU A 70 -11.43 22.48 -26.60
CA LEU A 70 -10.89 21.49 -25.66
C LEU A 70 -9.78 22.11 -24.84
N TRP A 71 -8.85 22.81 -25.48
CA TRP A 71 -7.75 23.44 -24.77
C TRP A 71 -8.26 24.54 -23.81
N ALA A 72 -9.03 25.51 -24.32
CA ALA A 72 -9.52 26.62 -23.50
C ALA A 72 -10.35 26.17 -22.29
N VAL A 73 -11.13 25.09 -22.40
CA VAL A 73 -11.94 24.58 -21.29
C VAL A 73 -11.13 23.69 -20.36
N SER A 74 -10.21 22.86 -20.89
CA SER A 74 -9.43 21.92 -20.07
C SER A 74 -8.32 22.59 -19.26
N LYS A 75 -7.83 23.77 -19.68
CA LYS A 75 -6.92 24.60 -18.87
C LYS A 75 -7.58 25.14 -17.61
N ASP A 76 -8.87 25.42 -17.69
CA ASP A 76 -9.68 26.00 -16.60
C ASP A 76 -10.74 24.99 -16.13
N ALA A 77 -10.44 23.69 -16.14
CA ALA A 77 -11.44 22.64 -15.92
C ALA A 77 -12.16 22.78 -14.56
N ASP A 78 -11.51 23.35 -13.55
CA ASP A 78 -12.08 23.57 -12.21
C ASP A 78 -13.09 24.71 -12.14
N SER A 79 -13.11 25.59 -13.14
CA SER A 79 -14.15 26.63 -13.26
C SER A 79 -15.55 26.04 -13.51
N TYR A 80 -15.63 24.73 -13.76
CA TYR A 80 -16.85 24.02 -14.11
C TYR A 80 -17.21 22.99 -13.04
N VAL A 81 -18.46 23.05 -12.60
CA VAL A 81 -18.99 22.28 -11.45
C VAL A 81 -19.11 20.78 -11.73
N SER A 82 -19.19 20.37 -13.00
CA SER A 82 -19.29 18.97 -13.39
C SER A 82 -18.74 18.72 -14.78
N ASP A 83 -18.49 17.46 -15.11
CA ASP A 83 -18.04 17.04 -16.43
C ASP A 83 -19.06 17.36 -17.53
N GLU A 84 -20.36 17.26 -17.24
CA GLU A 84 -21.40 17.66 -18.19
C GLU A 84 -21.37 19.16 -18.48
N ALA A 85 -21.06 19.97 -17.46
CA ALA A 85 -20.91 21.41 -17.60
C ALA A 85 -19.66 21.76 -18.44
N ARG A 86 -18.55 21.04 -18.23
CA ARG A 86 -17.31 21.16 -19.03
C ARG A 86 -17.58 20.81 -20.48
N GLU A 87 -18.16 19.65 -20.74
CA GLU A 87 -18.50 19.22 -22.10
C GLU A 87 -19.45 20.20 -22.79
N LEU A 88 -20.45 20.72 -22.07
CA LEU A 88 -21.36 21.73 -22.62
C LEU A 88 -20.62 23.02 -22.98
N ALA A 89 -19.66 23.46 -22.14
CA ALA A 89 -18.81 24.61 -22.44
C ALA A 89 -17.95 24.36 -23.68
N ILE A 90 -17.34 23.18 -23.81
CA ILE A 90 -16.56 22.78 -25.00
C ILE A 90 -17.45 22.83 -26.24
N LYS A 91 -18.63 22.21 -26.20
CA LYS A 91 -19.59 22.18 -27.32
C LYS A 91 -19.99 23.59 -27.76
N ASN A 92 -20.28 24.48 -26.81
CA ASN A 92 -20.66 25.87 -27.07
C ASN A 92 -19.50 26.70 -27.64
N LEU A 93 -18.29 26.51 -27.11
CA LEU A 93 -17.11 27.26 -27.53
C LEU A 93 -16.64 26.80 -28.92
N ALA A 94 -16.65 25.48 -29.19
CA ALA A 94 -16.39 24.91 -30.51
C ALA A 94 -17.35 25.46 -31.56
N ALA A 95 -18.65 25.56 -31.25
CA ALA A 95 -19.63 26.16 -32.17
C ALA A 95 -19.28 27.62 -32.53
N ARG A 96 -18.79 28.41 -31.58
CA ARG A 96 -18.36 29.80 -31.81
C ARG A 96 -17.09 29.88 -32.66
N TYR A 97 -16.08 29.06 -32.33
CA TYR A 97 -14.83 29.02 -33.11
C TYR A 97 -15.07 28.52 -34.53
N PHE A 98 -15.92 27.50 -34.70
CA PHE A 98 -16.32 27.00 -36.00
C PHE A 98 -17.04 28.07 -36.81
N ALA A 99 -18.02 28.77 -36.25
CA ALA A 99 -18.73 29.84 -36.96
C ALA A 99 -17.78 30.92 -37.48
N LYS A 100 -16.77 31.32 -36.68
CA LYS A 100 -15.75 32.28 -37.08
C LYS A 100 -14.88 31.77 -38.24
N ARG A 101 -14.46 30.50 -38.18
CA ARG A 101 -13.63 29.86 -39.22
C ARG A 101 -14.43 29.61 -40.51
N ALA A 102 -15.64 29.08 -40.39
CA ALA A 102 -16.51 28.72 -41.50
C ALA A 102 -17.01 29.95 -42.29
N ALA A 103 -17.28 31.09 -41.61
CA ALA A 103 -17.75 32.31 -42.27
C ALA A 103 -16.76 32.87 -43.32
N ALA A 104 -15.46 32.56 -43.20
CA ALA A 104 -14.46 33.00 -44.16
C ALA A 104 -14.38 32.11 -45.42
N LEU A 105 -14.81 30.85 -45.32
CA LEU A 105 -14.64 29.86 -46.39
C LEU A 105 -15.42 30.20 -47.68
N PRO A 106 -16.70 30.63 -47.65
CA PRO A 106 -17.43 30.95 -48.87
C PRO A 106 -16.74 32.03 -49.71
N ASN A 107 -16.24 33.09 -49.06
CA ASN A 107 -15.51 34.16 -49.75
C ASN A 107 -14.15 33.69 -50.27
N ALA A 108 -13.45 32.83 -49.53
CA ALA A 108 -12.19 32.25 -49.98
C ALA A 108 -12.38 31.43 -51.26
N TYR A 109 -13.38 30.55 -51.32
CA TYR A 109 -13.67 29.78 -52.52
C TYR A 109 -14.16 30.65 -53.67
N ALA A 110 -15.07 31.59 -53.44
CA ALA A 110 -15.56 32.48 -54.48
C ALA A 110 -14.42 33.29 -55.15
N ASN A 111 -13.37 33.65 -54.38
CA ASN A 111 -12.19 34.34 -54.89
C ASN A 111 -11.22 33.43 -55.65
N HIS A 112 -11.13 32.14 -55.28
CA HIS A 112 -10.24 31.18 -55.92
C HIS A 112 -10.87 30.51 -57.15
N ASP A 113 -12.16 30.19 -57.10
CA ASP A 113 -12.92 29.55 -58.17
C ASP A 113 -14.41 29.92 -58.07
N ALA A 114 -14.86 30.78 -58.99
CA ALA A 114 -16.25 31.27 -59.04
C ALA A 114 -17.31 30.17 -59.28
N ARG A 115 -16.90 28.95 -59.62
CA ARG A 115 -17.79 27.79 -59.82
C ARG A 115 -18.20 27.12 -58.51
N ILE A 116 -17.52 27.43 -57.40
CA ILE A 116 -17.76 26.85 -56.09
C ILE A 116 -18.66 27.78 -55.28
N GLU A 117 -19.84 27.30 -54.94
CA GLU A 117 -20.78 27.97 -54.04
C GLU A 117 -20.93 27.14 -52.75
N LEU A 118 -20.45 27.68 -51.62
CA LEU A 118 -20.66 27.09 -50.30
C LEU A 118 -21.79 27.84 -49.60
N GLU A 119 -22.95 27.19 -49.46
CA GLU A 119 -24.10 27.73 -48.74
C GLU A 119 -24.08 27.19 -47.30
N LEU A 120 -23.99 28.06 -46.30
CA LEU A 120 -23.93 27.69 -44.86
C LEU A 120 -25.31 27.70 -44.16
N GLY A 121 -26.40 27.70 -44.92
CA GLY A 121 -27.77 27.77 -44.40
C GLY A 121 -28.17 29.15 -43.84
N TYR A 122 -29.26 29.20 -43.07
CA TYR A 122 -29.84 30.47 -42.57
C TYR A 122 -28.89 31.24 -41.64
N PRO A 123 -28.76 32.57 -41.78
CA PRO A 123 -27.74 33.40 -41.10
C PRO A 123 -27.80 33.44 -39.55
N ASN A 124 -28.84 32.88 -38.92
CA ASN A 124 -29.01 32.85 -37.46
C ASN A 124 -29.04 31.43 -36.86
N ALA A 125 -28.88 30.38 -37.66
CA ALA A 125 -28.87 29.01 -37.17
C ALA A 125 -27.46 28.64 -36.70
N GLN A 126 -27.33 28.23 -35.43
CA GLN A 126 -26.03 27.86 -34.86
C GLN A 126 -25.74 26.38 -35.12
N SER A 127 -24.47 26.07 -35.43
CA SER A 127 -24.02 24.67 -35.53
C SER A 127 -24.01 24.04 -34.15
N THR A 128 -24.39 22.77 -34.04
CA THR A 128 -24.34 22.03 -32.77
C THR A 128 -23.24 20.97 -32.83
N PHE A 129 -22.46 20.90 -31.77
CA PHE A 129 -21.37 19.93 -31.60
C PHE A 129 -21.78 18.93 -30.54
N ASN A 130 -21.62 17.64 -30.82
CA ASN A 130 -21.65 16.59 -29.81
C ASN A 130 -20.31 15.89 -29.83
N LEU A 131 -19.73 15.70 -28.65
CA LEU A 131 -18.50 14.95 -28.46
C LEU A 131 -18.86 13.57 -27.95
N ARG A 132 -18.15 12.57 -28.43
CA ARG A 132 -18.24 11.19 -27.96
C ARG A 132 -16.85 10.58 -27.88
N GLU A 133 -16.69 9.67 -26.95
CA GLU A 133 -15.47 8.89 -26.79
C GLU A 133 -15.33 7.91 -27.97
N GLY A 134 -14.16 7.92 -28.59
CA GLY A 134 -13.71 6.93 -29.56
C GLY A 134 -12.79 5.90 -28.90
N ASP A 135 -12.14 5.07 -29.70
CA ASP A 135 -11.17 4.09 -29.18
C ASP A 135 -10.02 4.79 -28.44
N ASP A 136 -9.45 4.13 -27.42
CA ASP A 136 -8.31 4.61 -26.62
C ASP A 136 -8.45 6.04 -26.03
N GLY A 137 -9.69 6.47 -25.76
CA GLY A 137 -10.00 7.77 -25.16
C GLY A 137 -9.92 8.96 -26.13
N TYR A 138 -9.76 8.71 -27.43
CA TYR A 138 -9.79 9.74 -28.48
C TYR A 138 -11.17 10.41 -28.60
N THR A 139 -11.20 11.61 -29.16
CA THR A 139 -12.43 12.39 -29.30
C THR A 139 -13.01 12.31 -30.71
N LEU A 140 -14.29 11.96 -30.81
CA LEU A 140 -15.07 12.07 -32.04
C LEU A 140 -16.08 13.23 -31.91
N ALA A 141 -16.11 14.09 -32.91
CA ALA A 141 -17.04 15.23 -32.96
C ALA A 141 -18.09 15.05 -34.05
N ASP A 142 -19.35 14.96 -33.63
CA ASP A 142 -20.53 14.98 -34.49
C ASP A 142 -21.06 16.42 -34.59
N VAL A 143 -20.89 17.02 -35.76
CA VAL A 143 -21.26 18.41 -36.03
C VAL A 143 -22.51 18.45 -36.88
N LYS A 144 -23.59 19.03 -36.35
CA LYS A 144 -24.81 19.31 -37.12
C LYS A 144 -24.80 20.76 -37.55
N LEU A 145 -24.66 20.98 -38.86
CA LEU A 145 -24.72 22.28 -39.49
C LEU A 145 -26.18 22.73 -39.71
N PRO A 146 -26.42 24.03 -39.91
CA PRO A 146 -27.74 24.54 -40.26
C PRO A 146 -28.36 23.81 -41.44
N LYS A 147 -29.69 23.60 -41.39
CA LYS A 147 -30.43 23.03 -42.52
C LYS A 147 -30.22 23.85 -43.78
N GLY A 148 -30.04 23.16 -44.90
CA GLY A 148 -29.71 23.77 -46.19
C GLY A 148 -28.22 24.05 -46.40
N THR A 149 -27.34 23.61 -45.48
CA THR A 149 -25.89 23.68 -45.71
C THR A 149 -25.48 22.71 -46.81
N ARG A 150 -24.94 23.22 -47.91
CA ARG A 150 -24.55 22.40 -49.08
C ARG A 150 -23.40 23.04 -49.86
N VAL A 151 -22.64 22.16 -50.52
CA VAL A 151 -21.63 22.54 -51.51
C VAL A 151 -22.26 22.39 -52.89
N LYS A 152 -22.24 23.46 -53.68
CA LYS A 152 -22.72 23.47 -55.06
C LYS A 152 -21.56 23.82 -55.98
N ILE A 153 -21.31 22.98 -56.96
CA ILE A 153 -20.22 23.17 -57.92
C ILE A 153 -20.73 22.94 -59.33
N SER A 154 -20.45 23.89 -60.22
CA SER A 154 -20.76 23.75 -61.65
C SER A 154 -19.52 23.44 -62.50
N SER A 155 -19.76 22.72 -63.59
CA SER A 155 -18.84 22.63 -64.71
C SER A 155 -18.62 24.00 -65.36
N TRP A 156 -17.51 24.18 -66.09
CA TRP A 156 -17.14 25.46 -66.72
C TRP A 156 -18.18 25.98 -67.73
N ASP A 157 -18.94 25.09 -68.36
CA ASP A 157 -20.02 25.39 -69.29
C ASP A 157 -21.41 25.35 -68.65
N ASN A 158 -21.49 25.14 -67.33
CA ASN A 158 -22.71 24.95 -66.54
C ASN A 158 -23.61 23.79 -67.01
N SER A 159 -23.07 22.84 -67.78
CA SER A 159 -23.81 21.66 -68.28
C SER A 159 -24.14 20.67 -67.16
N LEU A 160 -23.23 20.55 -66.19
CA LEU A 160 -23.32 19.71 -64.99
C LEU A 160 -23.23 20.58 -63.73
N VAL A 161 -24.11 20.31 -62.77
CA VAL A 161 -24.12 20.90 -61.42
C VAL A 161 -24.19 19.77 -60.41
N LEU A 162 -23.22 19.74 -59.50
CA LEU A 162 -23.19 18.83 -58.37
C LEU A 162 -23.63 19.58 -57.11
N GLU A 163 -24.61 19.03 -56.38
CA GLU A 163 -25.04 19.53 -55.08
C GLU A 163 -24.83 18.44 -54.03
N LEU A 164 -24.03 18.74 -53.00
CA LEU A 164 -23.72 17.82 -51.91
C LEU A 164 -24.18 18.41 -50.57
N PRO A 165 -25.16 17.78 -49.89
CA PRO A 165 -25.60 18.21 -48.58
C PRO A 165 -24.50 17.98 -47.53
N CYS A 166 -24.26 18.97 -46.69
CA CYS A 166 -23.21 18.95 -45.66
C CYS A 166 -23.78 19.15 -44.26
N GLU A 167 -25.04 18.79 -44.02
CA GLU A 167 -25.74 19.06 -42.75
C GLU A 167 -25.18 18.30 -41.55
N ASN A 168 -24.51 17.17 -41.77
CA ASN A 168 -23.87 16.39 -40.72
C ASN A 168 -22.42 16.11 -41.11
N LEU A 169 -21.49 16.48 -40.23
CA LEU A 169 -20.08 16.20 -40.37
C LEU A 169 -19.62 15.41 -39.15
N GLU A 170 -19.04 14.25 -39.40
CA GLU A 170 -18.30 13.52 -38.39
C GLU A 170 -16.81 13.84 -38.57
N THR A 171 -16.14 14.19 -37.47
CA THR A 171 -14.74 14.57 -37.48
C THR A 171 -14.00 13.89 -36.34
N PHE A 172 -12.98 13.09 -36.69
CA PHE A 172 -12.01 12.59 -35.73
C PHE A 172 -11.09 13.71 -35.26
N ILE A 173 -10.93 13.80 -33.94
CA ILE A 173 -10.06 14.74 -33.26
C ILE A 173 -8.93 13.93 -32.62
N ASP A 174 -7.72 14.16 -33.09
CA ASP A 174 -6.50 13.51 -32.59
C ASP A 174 -6.12 14.13 -31.24
N SER A 175 -6.91 13.80 -30.21
CA SER A 175 -6.83 14.30 -28.85
C SER A 175 -7.52 13.31 -27.91
N ARG A 176 -6.79 12.83 -26.90
CA ARG A 176 -7.29 11.85 -25.93
C ARG A 176 -7.95 12.50 -24.71
N TYR A 177 -8.87 13.44 -24.95
CA TYR A 177 -9.53 14.21 -23.87
C TYR A 177 -10.20 13.32 -22.82
N PHE A 178 -10.91 12.26 -23.25
CA PHE A 178 -11.61 11.36 -22.33
C PHE A 178 -10.63 10.54 -21.49
N LEU A 179 -9.47 10.15 -22.05
CA LEU A 179 -8.38 9.53 -21.28
C LEU A 179 -7.84 10.48 -20.21
N LEU A 180 -7.57 11.74 -20.55
CA LEU A 180 -7.08 12.72 -19.56
C LEU A 180 -8.09 12.93 -18.43
N GLN A 181 -9.37 13.08 -18.79
CA GLN A 181 -10.46 13.22 -17.82
C GLN A 181 -10.58 12.00 -16.89
N GLU A 182 -10.56 10.78 -17.45
CA GLU A 182 -10.64 9.53 -16.68
C GLU A 182 -9.46 9.42 -15.70
N ARG A 183 -8.24 9.69 -16.18
CA ARG A 183 -7.01 9.58 -15.39
C ARG A 183 -6.96 10.60 -14.27
N MET A 184 -7.35 11.86 -14.54
CA MET A 184 -7.42 12.89 -13.52
C MET A 184 -8.47 12.55 -12.46
N TRP A 185 -9.63 12.00 -12.88
CA TRP A 185 -10.64 11.53 -11.92
C TRP A 185 -10.12 10.40 -11.04
N ALA A 186 -9.40 9.43 -11.63
CA ALA A 186 -8.76 8.35 -10.89
C ALA A 186 -7.76 8.89 -9.85
N PHE A 187 -6.94 9.87 -10.25
CA PHE A 187 -5.98 10.54 -9.37
C PHE A 187 -6.65 11.18 -8.15
N ILE A 188 -7.69 11.99 -8.38
CA ILE A 188 -8.44 12.67 -7.31
C ILE A 188 -9.12 11.67 -6.39
N SER A 189 -9.76 10.63 -6.96
CA SER A 189 -10.49 9.62 -6.18
C SER A 189 -9.61 8.81 -5.23
N ARG A 190 -8.29 8.77 -5.51
CA ARG A 190 -7.29 8.00 -4.77
C ARG A 190 -6.24 8.87 -4.08
N ILE A 191 -6.48 10.18 -3.95
CA ILE A 191 -5.52 11.14 -3.36
C ILE A 191 -5.07 10.76 -1.93
N GLY A 192 -5.89 10.00 -1.19
CA GLY A 192 -5.54 9.46 0.14
C GLY A 192 -4.32 8.51 0.14
N ASN A 193 -3.96 7.96 -1.03
CA ASN A 193 -2.75 7.14 -1.18
C ASN A 193 -1.47 7.96 -0.95
N VAL A 194 -1.48 9.26 -1.25
CA VAL A 194 -0.34 10.15 -0.95
C VAL A 194 -0.05 10.17 0.54
N SER A 195 -1.06 10.41 1.38
CA SER A 195 -0.91 10.40 2.85
C SER A 195 -0.41 9.05 3.35
N THR A 196 -0.93 7.97 2.76
CA THR A 196 -0.56 6.60 3.13
C THR A 196 0.91 6.35 2.80
N ASN A 197 1.33 6.57 1.56
CA ASN A 197 2.71 6.38 1.11
C ASN A 197 3.69 7.25 1.91
N TRP A 198 3.33 8.50 2.19
CA TRP A 198 4.13 9.39 3.03
C TRP A 198 4.27 8.85 4.46
N ALA A 199 3.18 8.37 5.08
CA ALA A 199 3.21 7.76 6.40
C ALA A 199 4.12 6.53 6.45
N VAL A 200 4.06 5.66 5.44
CA VAL A 200 4.92 4.47 5.39
C VAL A 200 6.39 4.87 5.23
N MET A 201 6.72 5.87 4.41
CA MET A 201 8.11 6.37 4.28
C MET A 201 8.65 6.93 5.62
N GLU A 202 7.85 7.71 6.35
CA GLU A 202 8.25 8.19 7.70
C GLU A 202 8.40 7.03 8.68
N TYR A 203 7.49 6.05 8.65
CA TYR A 203 7.56 4.85 9.49
C TYR A 203 8.84 4.06 9.23
N VAL A 204 9.14 3.73 7.96
CA VAL A 204 10.34 2.97 7.59
C VAL A 204 11.61 3.66 8.08
N SER A 205 11.71 4.97 7.90
CA SER A 205 12.87 5.75 8.34
C SER A 205 13.00 5.76 9.87
N ALA A 206 11.90 5.99 10.59
CA ALA A 206 11.90 6.03 12.06
C ALA A 206 12.14 4.65 12.67
N TRP A 207 11.56 3.59 12.11
CA TRP A 207 11.76 2.21 12.50
C TRP A 207 13.23 1.79 12.38
N ALA A 208 13.84 2.08 11.23
CA ALA A 208 15.26 1.87 11.03
C ALA A 208 16.13 2.67 12.00
N GLY A 209 15.74 3.92 12.27
CA GLY A 209 16.38 4.77 13.27
C GLY A 209 16.42 4.11 14.65
N ALA A 210 15.26 3.62 15.12
CA ALA A 210 15.11 2.96 16.43
C ALA A 210 15.95 1.68 16.54
N TRP A 211 15.94 0.83 15.50
CA TRP A 211 16.54 -0.50 15.56
C TRP A 211 18.01 -0.58 15.15
N LEU A 212 18.44 0.21 14.16
CA LEU A 212 19.80 0.16 13.62
C LEU A 212 20.73 1.19 14.26
N SER A 213 20.23 2.42 14.45
CA SER A 213 21.06 3.51 14.97
C SER A 213 20.81 3.86 16.44
N GLY A 214 19.75 3.30 17.04
CA GLY A 214 19.33 3.66 18.40
C GLY A 214 18.92 5.12 18.53
N ASN A 215 18.57 5.77 17.42
CA ASN A 215 18.18 7.17 17.36
C ASN A 215 17.15 7.41 16.26
N VAL A 216 15.97 7.87 16.66
CA VAL A 216 14.93 8.36 15.74
C VAL A 216 15.15 9.85 15.53
N LYS A 217 15.49 10.21 14.29
CA LYS A 217 15.61 11.60 13.84
C LYS A 217 14.38 11.94 13.02
N LEU A 218 13.60 12.92 13.48
CA LEU A 218 12.53 13.53 12.71
C LEU A 218 13.00 14.86 12.16
N ASN A 219 12.82 15.07 10.86
CA ASN A 219 13.38 16.22 10.17
C ASN A 219 12.38 16.76 9.14
N VAL A 220 12.04 18.04 9.30
CA VAL A 220 11.09 18.75 8.43
C VAL A 220 11.49 18.66 6.95
N SER A 221 12.76 18.88 6.62
CA SER A 221 13.23 18.81 5.24
C SER A 221 13.12 17.40 4.66
N ARG A 222 13.40 16.35 5.46
CA ARG A 222 13.20 14.96 5.04
C ARG A 222 11.72 14.65 4.82
N SER A 223 10.84 15.10 5.72
CA SER A 223 9.38 14.92 5.58
C SER A 223 8.85 15.54 4.29
N LYS A 224 9.31 16.75 3.97
CA LYS A 224 8.97 17.41 2.71
C LYS A 224 9.37 16.55 1.52
N ALA A 225 10.59 16.02 1.51
CA ALA A 225 11.05 15.12 0.46
C ALA A 225 10.24 13.82 0.38
N PHE A 226 9.85 13.21 1.51
CA PHE A 226 9.00 12.02 1.51
C PHE A 226 7.59 12.32 1.00
N PHE A 227 7.03 13.49 1.30
CA PHE A 227 5.74 13.91 0.75
C PHE A 227 5.80 14.10 -0.77
N GLU A 228 6.85 14.79 -1.28
CA GLU A 228 7.11 14.94 -2.72
C GLU A 228 7.27 13.59 -3.43
N LEU A 229 7.98 12.65 -2.82
CA LEU A 229 8.13 11.28 -3.33
C LEU A 229 6.81 10.52 -3.32
N ALA A 230 6.01 10.65 -2.25
CA ALA A 230 4.70 10.02 -2.16
C ALA A 230 3.73 10.57 -3.22
N TRP A 231 3.81 11.86 -3.52
CA TRP A 231 3.07 12.50 -4.60
C TRP A 231 3.48 11.94 -5.96
N ALA A 232 4.78 11.95 -6.26
CA ALA A 232 5.31 11.43 -7.53
C ALA A 232 5.02 9.93 -7.73
N ALA A 233 5.02 9.13 -6.65
CA ALA A 233 4.64 7.73 -6.72
C ALA A 233 3.15 7.55 -7.06
N HIS A 234 2.28 8.41 -6.51
CA HIS A 234 0.85 8.42 -6.82
C HIS A 234 0.58 8.87 -8.26
N GLU A 235 1.29 9.88 -8.75
CA GLU A 235 1.26 10.28 -10.16
C GLU A 235 1.66 9.12 -11.08
N LEU A 236 2.78 8.46 -10.79
CA LEU A 236 3.28 7.35 -11.59
C LEU A 236 2.29 6.19 -11.69
N ASP A 237 1.67 5.81 -10.57
CA ASP A 237 0.66 4.73 -10.54
C ASP A 237 -0.55 5.02 -11.44
N ILE A 238 -1.01 6.28 -11.45
CA ILE A 238 -2.23 6.66 -12.15
C ILE A 238 -1.96 7.04 -13.61
N PHE A 239 -0.94 7.86 -13.84
CA PHE A 239 -0.63 8.49 -15.12
C PHE A 239 0.44 7.75 -15.92
N GLY A 240 1.16 6.80 -15.33
CA GLY A 240 2.36 6.18 -15.92
C GLY A 240 3.56 7.14 -16.02
N SER A 241 3.49 8.29 -15.36
CA SER A 241 4.56 9.29 -15.28
C SER A 241 4.39 10.16 -14.04
N ALA A 242 5.41 10.94 -13.72
CA ALA A 242 5.43 11.88 -12.61
C ALA A 242 6.19 13.16 -12.98
N ASP A 243 6.00 14.25 -12.25
CA ASP A 243 6.84 15.45 -12.40
C ASP A 243 8.20 15.26 -11.71
N TYR A 244 9.00 14.37 -12.30
CA TYR A 244 10.30 13.96 -11.77
C TYR A 244 11.30 15.13 -11.64
N THR A 245 11.10 16.23 -12.37
CA THR A 245 11.94 17.43 -12.23
C THR A 245 11.68 18.14 -10.90
N ALA A 246 10.41 18.36 -10.55
CA ALA A 246 10.04 18.97 -9.28
C ALA A 246 10.51 18.12 -8.11
N THR A 247 10.24 16.82 -8.17
CA THR A 247 10.62 15.86 -7.14
C THR A 247 12.13 15.82 -6.93
N ALA A 248 12.93 15.84 -8.02
CA ALA A 248 14.40 15.88 -7.92
C ALA A 248 14.91 17.19 -7.28
N ILE A 249 14.30 18.33 -7.59
CA ILE A 249 14.62 19.62 -6.96
C ILE A 249 14.27 19.59 -5.47
N GLY A 250 13.09 19.06 -5.11
CA GLY A 250 12.65 18.89 -3.73
C GLY A 250 13.61 18.01 -2.92
N LEU A 251 14.01 16.86 -3.49
CA LEU A 251 14.99 15.95 -2.89
C LEU A 251 16.35 16.60 -2.69
N THR A 252 16.86 17.31 -3.70
CA THR A 252 18.17 17.98 -3.62
C THR A 252 18.17 19.11 -2.58
N SER A 253 17.07 19.86 -2.51
CA SER A 253 16.89 20.93 -1.51
C SER A 253 16.83 20.36 -0.10
N ALA A 254 16.10 19.26 0.09
CA ALA A 254 16.04 18.56 1.37
C ALA A 254 17.39 17.98 1.78
N ALA A 255 18.08 17.32 0.86
CA ALA A 255 19.41 16.73 1.05
C ALA A 255 20.43 17.78 1.50
N THR A 256 20.46 18.93 0.80
CA THR A 256 21.31 20.07 1.15
C THR A 256 21.01 20.59 2.57
N ALA A 257 19.73 20.69 2.95
CA ALA A 257 19.32 21.16 4.27
C ALA A 257 19.73 20.22 5.42
N VAL A 258 19.98 18.93 5.13
CA VAL A 258 20.41 17.93 6.12
C VAL A 258 21.87 17.49 5.95
N ASN A 259 22.66 18.19 5.11
CA ASN A 259 24.04 17.84 4.75
C ASN A 259 24.18 16.38 4.28
N LYS A 260 23.22 15.90 3.49
CA LYS A 260 23.22 14.60 2.82
C LYS A 260 23.14 14.79 1.30
N THR A 261 23.28 13.70 0.55
CA THR A 261 22.92 13.61 -0.87
C THR A 261 21.47 13.14 -1.06
N SER A 262 20.90 13.33 -2.24
CA SER A 262 19.58 12.77 -2.60
C SER A 262 19.61 11.24 -2.55
N GLU A 263 20.71 10.63 -2.99
CA GLU A 263 20.97 9.18 -2.87
C GLU A 263 20.94 8.72 -1.41
N ASP A 264 21.48 9.49 -0.46
CA ASP A 264 21.42 9.13 0.96
C ASP A 264 19.97 9.07 1.47
N ILE A 265 19.11 10.01 1.06
CA ILE A 265 17.68 10.01 1.43
C ILE A 265 16.94 8.81 0.83
N LEU A 266 17.25 8.45 -0.42
CA LEU A 266 16.67 7.27 -1.08
C LEU A 266 17.24 5.95 -0.51
N SER A 267 18.50 5.96 -0.05
CA SER A 267 19.14 4.82 0.59
C SER A 267 18.57 4.53 1.98
N ASP A 268 18.11 5.57 2.71
CA ASP A 268 17.42 5.44 3.99
C ASP A 268 16.11 4.62 3.83
N LEU A 269 15.51 4.59 2.63
CA LEU A 269 14.30 3.81 2.32
C LEU A 269 14.59 2.39 1.81
N SER A 270 15.68 2.18 1.08
CA SER A 270 15.99 0.89 0.41
C SER A 270 16.88 -0.06 1.23
N SER A 271 17.62 0.44 2.22
CA SER A 271 18.53 -0.36 3.07
C SER A 271 17.86 -1.05 4.26
N THR A 272 16.59 -0.76 4.51
CA THR A 272 15.86 -1.08 5.74
C THR A 272 15.01 -2.34 5.63
N SER A 273 14.68 -2.77 4.40
CA SER A 273 13.84 -3.95 4.13
C SER A 273 14.49 -5.30 4.46
N LEU A 274 15.82 -5.36 4.62
CA LEU A 274 16.58 -6.62 4.71
C LEU A 274 17.15 -6.98 6.10
N ILE A 275 17.08 -6.09 7.11
CA ILE A 275 17.79 -6.30 8.40
C ILE A 275 16.86 -6.26 9.64
N VAL A 276 15.72 -5.57 9.59
CA VAL A 276 14.81 -5.42 10.76
C VAL A 276 13.35 -5.65 10.35
N SER A 277 12.95 -6.91 10.25
CA SER A 277 11.52 -7.24 10.11
C SER A 277 10.82 -7.26 11.47
N PRO A 278 9.58 -6.73 11.58
CA PRO A 278 8.68 -6.96 12.72
C PRO A 278 8.65 -8.43 13.17
N VAL A 279 8.40 -8.68 14.46
CA VAL A 279 8.17 -10.05 14.96
C VAL A 279 6.87 -10.55 14.35
N LYS A 280 6.92 -11.64 13.59
CA LYS A 280 5.72 -12.16 12.93
C LYS A 280 4.77 -12.72 13.99
N ALA A 281 3.47 -12.52 13.82
CA ALA A 281 2.45 -13.09 14.69
C ALA A 281 2.60 -14.61 14.88
N VAL A 282 3.04 -15.31 13.82
CA VAL A 282 3.35 -16.75 13.85
C VAL A 282 4.51 -17.08 14.80
N ASP A 283 5.56 -16.26 14.85
CA ASP A 283 6.69 -16.47 15.75
C ASP A 283 6.26 -16.29 17.21
N VAL A 284 5.36 -15.33 17.48
CA VAL A 284 4.75 -15.15 18.82
C VAL A 284 3.88 -16.35 19.20
N ASP A 285 3.10 -16.88 18.27
CA ASP A 285 2.30 -18.09 18.50
C ASP A 285 3.17 -19.32 18.79
N VAL A 286 4.33 -19.45 18.14
CA VAL A 286 5.30 -20.52 18.41
C VAL A 286 5.89 -20.37 19.82
N MET A 287 6.28 -19.14 20.21
CA MET A 287 6.76 -18.85 21.56
C MET A 287 5.70 -19.22 22.61
N ARG A 288 4.45 -18.80 22.40
CA ARG A 288 3.33 -19.16 23.25
C ARG A 288 3.14 -20.67 23.33
N GLY A 289 3.29 -21.39 22.22
CA GLY A 289 3.18 -22.85 22.18
C GLY A 289 4.19 -23.57 23.09
N TYR A 290 5.40 -23.03 23.31
CA TYR A 290 6.33 -23.59 24.29
C TYR A 290 5.89 -23.34 25.73
N ILE A 291 5.38 -22.14 26.02
CA ILE A 291 4.83 -21.80 27.34
C ILE A 291 3.59 -22.65 27.65
N ASP A 292 2.69 -22.85 26.68
CA ASP A 292 1.49 -23.67 26.82
C ASP A 292 1.84 -25.14 27.13
N ARG A 293 2.84 -25.72 26.44
CA ARG A 293 3.35 -27.07 26.75
C ARG A 293 3.95 -27.15 28.15
N ALA A 294 4.69 -26.13 28.57
CA ALA A 294 5.24 -26.06 29.92
C ALA A 294 4.13 -25.99 30.99
N LEU A 295 3.06 -25.22 30.74
CA LEU A 295 1.89 -25.15 31.62
C LEU A 295 1.13 -26.48 31.67
N GLU A 296 1.01 -27.18 30.54
CA GLU A 296 0.41 -28.52 30.48
C GLU A 296 1.22 -29.54 31.30
N ALA A 297 2.56 -29.52 31.18
CA ALA A 297 3.44 -30.36 31.98
C ALA A 297 3.27 -30.07 33.49
N LEU A 298 3.16 -28.80 33.91
CA LEU A 298 2.86 -28.46 35.31
C LEU A 298 1.49 -28.95 35.77
N ALA A 299 0.48 -28.93 34.90
CA ALA A 299 -0.84 -29.48 35.21
C ALA A 299 -0.79 -31.00 35.41
N GLN A 300 -0.05 -31.72 34.56
CA GLN A 300 0.20 -33.15 34.71
C GLN A 300 1.00 -33.46 35.98
N ALA A 301 2.02 -32.64 36.30
CA ALA A 301 2.77 -32.76 37.54
C ALA A 301 1.88 -32.55 38.78
N SER A 302 0.98 -31.56 38.72
CA SER A 302 0.02 -31.31 39.79
C SER A 302 -0.93 -32.50 40.00
N SER A 303 -1.47 -33.05 38.91
CA SER A 303 -2.35 -34.22 38.95
C SER A 303 -1.63 -35.44 39.53
N ALA A 304 -0.37 -35.65 39.15
CA ALA A 304 0.44 -36.75 39.68
C ALA A 304 0.71 -36.59 41.18
N LEU A 305 0.94 -35.38 41.69
CA LEU A 305 1.08 -35.17 43.15
C LEU A 305 -0.20 -35.40 43.94
N VAL A 306 -1.35 -35.01 43.39
CA VAL A 306 -2.65 -35.33 43.99
C VAL A 306 -2.82 -36.85 44.03
N GLY A 307 -2.49 -37.56 42.94
CA GLY A 307 -2.48 -39.02 42.91
C GLY A 307 -1.56 -39.62 43.98
N ALA A 308 -0.35 -39.10 44.17
CA ALA A 308 0.57 -39.57 45.21
C ALA A 308 -0.05 -39.48 46.62
N LYS A 309 -0.75 -38.39 46.92
CA LYS A 309 -1.49 -38.23 48.17
C LYS A 309 -2.62 -39.25 48.30
N GLU A 310 -3.40 -39.47 47.25
CA GLU A 310 -4.49 -40.47 47.24
C GLU A 310 -3.96 -41.91 47.43
N HIS A 311 -2.81 -42.23 46.85
CA HIS A 311 -2.12 -43.51 47.06
C HIS A 311 -1.65 -43.66 48.51
N ALA A 312 -1.09 -42.60 49.11
CA ALA A 312 -0.73 -42.61 50.53
C ALA A 312 -1.95 -42.74 51.46
N GLN A 313 -3.08 -42.12 51.13
CA GLN A 313 -4.34 -42.30 51.86
C GLN A 313 -4.83 -43.75 51.78
N ARG A 314 -4.79 -44.37 50.60
CA ARG A 314 -5.13 -45.80 50.43
C ARG A 314 -4.23 -46.72 51.26
N ALA A 315 -2.93 -46.41 51.35
CA ALA A 315 -2.03 -47.14 52.24
C ALA A 315 -2.46 -46.99 53.72
N ASN A 316 -2.85 -45.80 54.16
CA ASN A 316 -3.31 -45.58 55.52
C ASN A 316 -4.63 -46.30 55.82
N ASP A 317 -5.58 -46.28 54.89
CA ASP A 317 -6.86 -46.98 55.01
C ASP A 317 -6.67 -48.52 55.05
N ALA A 318 -5.77 -49.06 54.22
CA ALA A 318 -5.42 -50.47 54.24
C ALA A 318 -4.79 -50.90 55.57
N LEU A 319 -3.99 -50.03 56.19
CA LEU A 319 -3.40 -50.27 57.50
C LEU A 319 -4.45 -50.27 58.62
N ALA A 320 -5.42 -49.35 58.58
CA ALA A 320 -6.54 -49.31 59.54
C ALA A 320 -7.40 -50.58 59.50
N GLN A 321 -7.55 -51.21 58.33
CA GLN A 321 -8.29 -52.47 58.18
C GLN A 321 -7.61 -53.68 58.86
N ILE A 322 -6.28 -53.64 59.09
CA ILE A 322 -5.55 -54.69 59.84
C ILE A 322 -6.02 -54.74 61.29
N HIS A 323 -6.32 -53.58 61.86
CA HIS A 323 -6.83 -53.44 63.22
C HIS A 323 -8.21 -54.09 63.39
N GLU A 324 -9.03 -54.10 62.34
CA GLU A 324 -10.40 -54.62 62.36
C GLU A 324 -10.48 -56.13 62.08
N ASN A 325 -9.47 -56.74 61.42
CA ASN A 325 -9.45 -58.17 61.10
C ASN A 325 -8.02 -58.75 61.00
N THR A 326 -7.56 -59.39 62.08
CA THR A 326 -6.17 -59.88 62.23
C THR A 326 -5.81 -61.09 61.35
N ASP A 327 -6.80 -61.81 60.81
CA ASP A 327 -6.56 -63.01 59.98
C ASP A 327 -6.00 -62.67 58.58
N ASN A 328 -6.04 -61.40 58.15
CA ASN A 328 -5.59 -60.94 56.82
C ASN A 328 -4.38 -59.98 56.85
N ALA A 329 -3.65 -59.91 57.97
CA ALA A 329 -2.59 -58.92 58.18
C ALA A 329 -1.50 -58.91 57.08
N ASN A 330 -1.08 -60.08 56.58
CA ASN A 330 -0.04 -60.16 55.54
C ASN A 330 -0.50 -59.57 54.19
N SER A 331 -1.74 -59.83 53.79
CA SER A 331 -2.29 -59.29 52.52
C SER A 331 -2.52 -57.78 52.61
N ALA A 332 -2.90 -57.28 53.79
CA ALA A 332 -3.07 -55.86 54.02
C ALA A 332 -1.73 -55.10 54.06
N LEU A 333 -0.67 -55.68 54.65
CA LEU A 333 0.68 -55.13 54.58
C LEU A 333 1.22 -55.08 53.14
N GLU A 334 0.95 -56.10 52.32
CA GLU A 334 1.28 -56.09 50.89
C GLU A 334 0.53 -54.98 50.14
N ASN A 335 -0.74 -54.73 50.48
CA ASN A 335 -1.52 -53.63 49.93
C ASN A 335 -0.98 -52.24 50.35
N VAL A 336 -0.56 -52.07 51.61
CA VAL A 336 0.10 -50.86 52.12
C VAL A 336 1.37 -50.60 51.32
N GLN A 337 2.22 -51.61 51.18
CA GLN A 337 3.49 -51.51 50.45
C GLN A 337 3.26 -51.17 48.97
N THR A 338 2.30 -51.83 48.33
CA THR A 338 1.91 -51.57 46.93
C THR A 338 1.44 -50.13 46.75
N ALA A 339 0.54 -49.65 47.62
CA ALA A 339 0.03 -48.29 47.55
C ALA A 339 1.11 -47.22 47.79
N LEU A 340 2.07 -47.47 48.68
CA LEU A 340 3.22 -46.57 48.88
C LEU A 340 4.17 -46.55 47.67
N TRP A 341 4.41 -47.70 47.03
CA TRP A 341 5.19 -47.74 45.79
C TRP A 341 4.49 -47.02 44.64
N ASP A 342 3.17 -47.15 44.53
CA ASP A 342 2.40 -46.36 43.57
C ASP A 342 2.52 -44.85 43.86
N ALA A 343 2.51 -44.43 45.14
CA ALA A 343 2.75 -43.03 45.50
C ALA A 343 4.16 -42.56 45.06
N VAL A 344 5.19 -43.40 45.21
CA VAL A 344 6.55 -43.13 44.70
C VAL A 344 6.56 -43.00 43.17
N VAL A 345 5.80 -43.83 42.46
CA VAL A 345 5.63 -43.75 41.00
C VAL A 345 4.99 -42.42 40.62
N SER A 346 3.91 -42.01 41.30
CA SER A 346 3.25 -40.73 41.07
C SER A 346 4.16 -39.51 41.33
N VAL A 347 4.94 -39.52 42.42
CA VAL A 347 5.95 -38.45 42.66
C VAL A 347 7.03 -38.45 41.59
N THR A 348 7.44 -39.63 41.09
CA THR A 348 8.41 -39.74 39.99
C THR A 348 7.85 -39.19 38.68
N GLN A 349 6.58 -39.42 38.39
CA GLN A 349 5.88 -38.82 37.23
C GLN A 349 5.83 -37.29 37.37
N ALA A 350 5.44 -36.78 38.55
CA ALA A 350 5.45 -35.34 38.80
C ALA A 350 6.82 -34.70 38.56
N ARG A 351 7.89 -35.36 39.04
CA ARG A 351 9.28 -34.94 38.81
C ARG A 351 9.65 -34.91 37.33
N ASN A 352 9.25 -35.91 36.56
CA ASN A 352 9.53 -35.95 35.12
C ASN A 352 8.83 -34.79 34.40
N HIS A 353 7.56 -34.55 34.70
CA HIS A 353 6.80 -33.43 34.13
C HIS A 353 7.38 -32.06 34.53
N VAL A 354 7.83 -31.87 35.77
CA VAL A 354 8.55 -30.64 36.17
C VAL A 354 9.87 -30.49 35.39
N SER A 355 10.56 -31.58 35.08
CA SER A 355 11.76 -31.53 34.23
C SER A 355 11.42 -31.13 32.79
N GLU A 356 10.28 -31.56 32.25
CA GLU A 356 9.80 -31.18 30.90
C GLU A 356 9.54 -29.67 30.80
N VAL A 357 9.09 -29.01 31.87
CA VAL A 357 8.93 -27.54 31.93
C VAL A 357 10.24 -26.83 31.58
N GLY A 358 11.35 -27.24 32.21
CA GLY A 358 12.68 -26.69 31.93
C GLY A 358 13.09 -26.92 30.47
N GLN A 359 12.82 -28.11 29.94
CA GLN A 359 13.13 -28.45 28.54
C GLN A 359 12.31 -27.62 27.56
N HIS A 360 11.01 -27.41 27.79
CA HIS A 360 10.18 -26.59 26.93
C HIS A 360 10.60 -25.12 26.94
N PHE A 361 11.01 -24.59 28.10
CA PHE A 361 11.56 -23.25 28.19
C PHE A 361 12.94 -23.13 27.50
N GLU A 362 13.78 -24.15 27.60
CA GLU A 362 15.04 -24.21 26.84
C GLU A 362 14.78 -24.26 25.32
N GLN A 363 13.74 -24.99 24.89
CA GLN A 363 13.31 -25.00 23.48
C GLN A 363 12.83 -23.62 23.01
N LEU A 364 12.13 -22.86 23.86
CA LEU A 364 11.76 -21.46 23.59
C LEU A 364 13.02 -20.61 23.36
N ILE A 365 14.01 -20.66 24.26
CA ILE A 365 15.28 -19.92 24.12
C ILE A 365 16.03 -20.34 22.85
N ASN A 366 16.05 -21.65 22.54
CA ASN A 366 16.69 -22.16 21.33
C ASN A 366 15.96 -21.71 20.06
N PHE A 367 14.63 -21.62 20.09
CA PHE A 367 13.83 -21.07 18.99
C PHE A 367 14.19 -19.60 18.77
N THR A 368 14.17 -18.76 19.81
CA THR A 368 14.50 -17.34 19.67
C THR A 368 15.94 -17.14 19.20
N MET A 369 16.88 -17.96 19.67
CA MET A 369 18.27 -17.95 19.20
C MET A 369 18.42 -18.32 17.72
N ARG A 370 17.71 -19.34 17.23
CA ARG A 370 17.77 -19.72 15.81
C ARG A 370 17.17 -18.63 14.93
N SER A 371 16.06 -18.05 15.36
CA SER A 371 15.40 -16.95 14.65
C SER A 371 16.20 -15.64 14.72
N ALA A 372 17.01 -15.43 15.77
CA ALA A 372 17.88 -14.26 15.92
C ALA A 372 18.91 -14.12 14.78
N GLY A 373 19.36 -15.24 14.20
CA GLY A 373 20.27 -15.21 13.04
C GLY A 373 19.66 -14.59 11.79
N GLN A 374 18.34 -14.41 11.75
CA GLN A 374 17.58 -13.86 10.63
C GLN A 374 16.81 -12.58 11.00
N ASN A 375 16.70 -12.24 12.29
CA ASN A 375 15.92 -11.10 12.77
C ASN A 375 16.50 -10.51 14.06
N LEU A 376 16.88 -9.22 14.03
CA LEU A 376 17.41 -8.48 15.18
C LEU A 376 16.44 -8.40 16.37
N MET A 377 15.13 -8.36 16.14
CA MET A 377 14.12 -8.35 17.21
C MET A 377 14.11 -9.67 17.97
N MET A 378 14.25 -10.81 17.27
CA MET A 378 14.36 -12.13 17.90
C MET A 378 15.65 -12.26 18.72
N GLY A 379 16.72 -11.58 18.29
CA GLY A 379 17.95 -11.42 19.07
C GLY A 379 17.72 -10.68 20.38
N ALA A 380 17.03 -9.52 20.33
CA ALA A 380 16.69 -8.75 21.53
C ALA A 380 15.76 -9.53 22.48
N LEU A 381 14.76 -10.26 21.97
CA LEU A 381 13.90 -11.13 22.78
C LEU A 381 14.71 -12.23 23.48
N ARG A 382 15.68 -12.83 22.79
CA ARG A 382 16.55 -13.84 23.39
C ARG A 382 17.39 -13.23 24.53
N GLU A 383 18.02 -12.08 24.30
CA GLU A 383 18.77 -11.37 25.34
C GLU A 383 17.88 -11.10 26.56
N SER A 384 16.66 -10.60 26.35
CA SER A 384 15.65 -10.38 27.39
C SER A 384 15.26 -11.62 28.19
N LEU A 385 15.17 -12.79 27.56
CA LEU A 385 14.82 -14.04 28.23
C LEU A 385 15.97 -14.59 29.09
N VAL A 386 17.22 -14.31 28.71
CA VAL A 386 18.44 -14.92 29.26
C VAL A 386 19.13 -13.99 30.25
N GLU A 387 19.15 -12.69 29.98
CA GLU A 387 19.88 -11.69 30.74
C GLU A 387 18.96 -10.92 31.69
N ARG A 388 19.52 -10.46 32.80
CA ARG A 388 18.80 -9.57 33.71
C ARG A 388 18.75 -8.16 33.12
N ILE A 389 17.56 -7.72 32.69
CA ILE A 389 17.34 -6.31 32.32
C ILE A 389 17.55 -5.37 33.53
N ARG A 390 17.23 -5.84 34.73
CA ARG A 390 17.35 -5.10 35.98
C ARG A 390 18.09 -5.96 37.01
N LYS A 391 19.08 -5.39 37.71
CA LYS A 391 19.91 -6.16 38.66
C LYS A 391 19.09 -6.84 39.76
N ASP A 392 18.00 -6.19 40.15
CA ASP A 392 17.05 -6.57 41.19
C ASP A 392 15.91 -7.48 40.70
N TYR A 393 15.76 -7.71 39.39
CA TYR A 393 14.75 -8.61 38.84
C TYR A 393 15.41 -9.80 38.11
N PRO A 394 15.24 -11.05 38.59
CA PRO A 394 15.82 -12.22 37.93
C PRO A 394 15.29 -12.40 36.50
N SER A 395 16.15 -12.81 35.57
CA SER A 395 15.75 -13.09 34.20
C SER A 395 14.72 -14.22 34.14
N PRO A 396 13.86 -14.29 33.09
CA PRO A 396 12.94 -15.41 32.90
C PRO A 396 13.65 -16.77 32.95
N GLN A 397 14.83 -16.90 32.34
CA GLN A 397 15.64 -18.12 32.41
C GLN A 397 16.07 -18.46 33.83
N GLU A 398 16.55 -17.50 34.62
CA GLU A 398 16.92 -17.74 36.01
C GLU A 398 15.71 -18.19 36.84
N GLN A 399 14.57 -17.51 36.70
CA GLN A 399 13.35 -17.84 37.43
C GLN A 399 12.88 -19.27 37.12
N ILE A 400 12.84 -19.66 35.85
CA ILE A 400 12.45 -21.02 35.46
C ILE A 400 13.49 -22.05 35.91
N THR A 401 14.78 -21.76 35.75
CA THR A 401 15.86 -22.69 36.15
C THR A 401 15.85 -22.94 37.65
N TRP A 402 15.80 -21.87 38.45
CA TRP A 402 15.72 -21.95 39.90
C TRP A 402 14.41 -22.58 40.36
N GLY A 403 13.29 -22.23 39.73
CA GLY A 403 11.99 -22.81 40.04
C GLY A 403 11.93 -24.31 39.78
N VAL A 404 12.44 -24.77 38.65
CA VAL A 404 12.55 -26.19 38.32
C VAL A 404 13.47 -26.89 39.32
N LYS A 405 14.66 -26.34 39.58
CA LYS A 405 15.62 -26.94 40.52
C LYS A 405 15.04 -27.09 41.93
N GLY A 406 14.43 -26.04 42.48
CA GLY A 406 13.80 -26.06 43.80
C GLY A 406 12.64 -27.03 43.89
N THR A 407 11.78 -27.05 42.87
CA THR A 407 10.65 -27.99 42.81
C THR A 407 11.15 -29.44 42.75
N LEU A 408 12.16 -29.73 41.92
CA LEU A 408 12.75 -31.06 41.82
C LEU A 408 13.41 -31.51 43.12
N ALA A 409 14.06 -30.61 43.86
CA ALA A 409 14.66 -30.93 45.16
C ALA A 409 13.58 -31.38 46.17
N LYS A 410 12.53 -30.58 46.33
CA LYS A 410 11.38 -30.91 47.20
C LYS A 410 10.69 -32.21 46.82
N LEU A 411 10.55 -32.49 45.51
CA LEU A 411 10.00 -33.75 45.01
C LEU A 411 10.92 -34.95 45.30
N ASN A 412 12.24 -34.78 45.23
CA ASN A 412 13.19 -35.83 45.59
C ASN A 412 13.16 -36.13 47.09
N ASP A 413 13.04 -35.11 47.94
CA ASP A 413 12.90 -35.27 49.39
C ASP A 413 11.61 -36.05 49.71
N LEU A 414 10.47 -35.61 49.16
CA LEU A 414 9.20 -36.32 49.30
C LEU A 414 9.30 -37.78 48.83
N LYS A 415 9.90 -38.02 47.66
CA LYS A 415 10.12 -39.37 47.13
C LYS A 415 10.96 -40.23 48.08
N THR A 416 12.02 -39.67 48.64
CA THR A 416 12.95 -40.37 49.54
C THR A 416 12.25 -40.75 50.84
N ASN A 417 11.42 -39.87 51.38
CA ASN A 417 10.66 -40.12 52.61
C ASN A 417 9.63 -41.24 52.41
N ILE A 418 8.86 -41.20 51.32
CA ILE A 418 7.90 -42.27 50.98
C ILE A 418 8.64 -43.60 50.73
N SER A 419 9.75 -43.58 49.98
CA SER A 419 10.49 -44.80 49.64
C SER A 419 11.12 -45.47 50.86
N SER A 420 11.66 -44.67 51.79
CA SER A 420 12.24 -45.17 53.04
C SER A 420 11.17 -45.84 53.90
N PHE A 421 10.02 -45.20 54.03
CA PHE A 421 8.89 -45.79 54.76
C PHE A 421 8.34 -47.07 54.09
N ALA A 422 8.24 -47.10 52.76
CA ALA A 422 7.81 -48.29 52.02
C ALA A 422 8.73 -49.49 52.21
N GLN A 423 10.03 -49.25 52.45
CA GLN A 423 11.00 -50.30 52.79
C GLN A 423 10.85 -50.76 54.24
N GLU A 424 10.67 -49.83 55.18
CA GLU A 424 10.47 -50.13 56.61
C GLU A 424 9.16 -50.87 56.89
N ALA A 425 8.08 -50.57 56.15
CA ALA A 425 6.81 -51.28 56.26
C ALA A 425 6.90 -52.77 55.87
N GLY A 426 7.92 -53.15 55.09
CA GLY A 426 8.20 -54.54 54.71
C GLY A 426 9.16 -55.28 55.66
N ALA A 427 9.70 -54.61 56.68
CA ALA A 427 10.57 -55.20 57.70
C ALA A 427 9.80 -55.42 59.00
N ASP A 428 9.95 -56.60 59.64
CA ASP A 428 9.23 -57.10 60.84
C ASP A 428 8.96 -56.05 61.94
N ASN A 429 7.90 -55.25 61.76
CA ASN A 429 7.48 -54.19 62.65
C ASN A 429 6.11 -54.51 63.26
N THR A 430 5.87 -54.08 64.51
CA THR A 430 4.56 -54.24 65.15
C THR A 430 3.54 -53.29 64.52
N VAL A 431 2.31 -53.77 64.28
CA VAL A 431 1.23 -53.02 63.61
C VAL A 431 0.99 -51.63 64.22
N ALA A 432 1.00 -51.52 65.55
CA ALA A 432 0.81 -50.24 66.26
C ALA A 432 1.95 -49.22 66.04
N GLY A 433 3.19 -49.69 65.84
CA GLY A 433 4.32 -48.83 65.50
C GLY A 433 4.25 -48.33 64.06
N LEU A 434 3.69 -49.15 63.16
CA LEU A 434 3.47 -48.81 61.75
C LEU A 434 2.36 -47.77 61.59
N GLU A 435 1.27 -47.88 62.36
CA GLU A 435 0.14 -46.94 62.35
C GLU A 435 0.57 -45.50 62.66
N ASN A 436 1.33 -45.31 63.74
CA ASN A 436 1.78 -43.97 64.14
C ASN A 436 2.75 -43.35 63.12
N SER A 437 3.66 -44.15 62.57
CA SER A 437 4.61 -43.68 61.54
C SER A 437 3.93 -43.42 60.20
N MET A 438 2.89 -44.18 59.84
CA MET A 438 2.10 -43.96 58.63
C MET A 438 1.26 -42.68 58.71
N MET A 439 0.64 -42.39 59.86
CA MET A 439 -0.07 -41.13 60.06
C MET A 439 0.87 -39.92 59.93
N ASN A 440 2.06 -39.99 60.53
CA ASN A 440 3.07 -38.93 60.38
C ASN A 440 3.50 -38.75 58.92
N LEU A 441 3.73 -39.86 58.18
CA LEU A 441 4.05 -39.80 56.77
C LEU A 441 2.91 -39.19 55.95
N LEU A 442 1.66 -39.56 56.20
CA LEU A 442 0.50 -39.03 55.48
C LEU A 442 0.34 -37.52 55.70
N ASP A 443 0.55 -37.04 56.93
CA ASP A 443 0.56 -35.61 57.24
C ASP A 443 1.70 -34.90 56.51
N GLU A 444 2.90 -35.47 56.51
CA GLU A 444 4.06 -34.93 55.81
C GLU A 444 3.86 -34.86 54.28
N ILE A 445 3.32 -35.92 53.67
CA ILE A 445 2.96 -35.94 52.24
C ILE A 445 1.89 -34.89 51.98
N THR A 446 0.87 -34.80 52.83
CA THR A 446 -0.22 -33.83 52.65
C THR A 446 0.29 -32.39 52.72
N SER A 447 1.12 -32.06 53.70
CA SER A 447 1.76 -30.76 53.82
C SER A 447 2.70 -30.46 52.65
N SER A 448 3.53 -31.43 52.23
CA SER A 448 4.45 -31.27 51.11
C SER A 448 3.73 -31.04 49.78
N VAL A 449 2.65 -31.80 49.52
CA VAL A 449 1.81 -31.63 48.33
C VAL A 449 1.11 -30.27 48.37
N GLN A 450 0.58 -29.85 49.52
CA GLN A 450 -0.01 -28.52 49.66
C GLN A 450 1.02 -27.41 49.40
N GLU A 451 2.23 -27.50 49.95
CA GLU A 451 3.29 -26.52 49.73
C GLU A 451 3.73 -26.47 48.25
N LEU A 452 3.89 -27.62 47.61
CA LEU A 452 4.28 -27.71 46.20
C LEU A 452 3.22 -27.15 45.25
N LEU A 453 1.94 -27.30 45.58
CA LEU A 453 0.82 -26.83 44.74
C LEU A 453 0.37 -25.40 45.07
N ALA A 454 0.67 -24.90 46.27
CA ALA A 454 0.27 -23.55 46.67
C ALA A 454 0.91 -22.50 45.77
N GLY A 455 0.10 -21.52 45.33
CA GLY A 455 0.62 -20.28 44.78
C GLY A 455 1.18 -19.45 45.92
N PRO A 456 2.50 -19.24 46.01
CA PRO A 456 3.05 -18.60 47.20
C PRO A 456 2.88 -17.09 47.15
N ALA A 457 3.01 -16.49 48.33
CA ALA A 457 3.16 -15.06 48.44
C ALA A 457 4.44 -14.60 47.71
N PRO A 458 4.41 -13.43 47.04
CA PRO A 458 5.61 -12.82 46.49
C PRO A 458 6.69 -12.67 47.57
N LYS A 459 7.95 -12.94 47.20
CA LYS A 459 9.10 -12.77 48.09
C LYS A 459 9.36 -11.31 48.39
N HIS A 460 9.27 -10.49 47.36
CA HIS A 460 9.34 -9.05 47.44
C HIS A 460 8.60 -8.44 46.24
N TRP A 461 8.46 -7.13 46.26
CA TRP A 461 7.77 -6.36 45.24
C TRP A 461 8.71 -5.30 44.69
N ILE A 462 8.66 -5.09 43.37
CA ILE A 462 9.48 -4.09 42.67
C ILE A 462 8.57 -3.01 42.10
N GLY A 463 8.88 -1.77 42.44
CA GLY A 463 8.19 -0.60 41.91
C GLY A 463 8.60 -0.31 40.48
N PHE A 464 7.61 0.07 39.67
CA PHE A 464 7.81 0.57 38.33
C PHE A 464 6.77 1.61 37.96
N THR A 465 7.18 2.50 37.07
CA THR A 465 6.29 3.50 36.49
C THR A 465 5.52 2.86 35.34
N SER A 466 4.20 2.83 35.48
CA SER A 466 3.24 2.38 34.48
C SER A 466 2.72 3.58 33.68
N TYR A 467 2.60 3.41 32.37
CA TYR A 467 2.15 4.44 31.44
C TYR A 467 0.88 3.97 30.75
N ALA A 468 0.04 4.91 30.33
CA ALA A 468 -1.12 4.58 29.51
C ALA A 468 -0.72 3.80 28.25
N GLU A 469 -1.56 2.84 27.86
CA GLU A 469 -1.29 2.03 26.69
C GLU A 469 -1.34 2.86 25.40
N PRO A 470 -0.59 2.47 24.35
CA PRO A 470 -0.66 3.14 23.06
C PRO A 470 -2.10 3.18 22.52
N GLY A 471 -2.62 4.39 22.29
CA GLY A 471 -3.95 4.61 21.74
C GLY A 471 -5.13 4.45 22.72
N SER A 472 -4.88 4.32 24.03
CA SER A 472 -5.96 4.12 25.02
C SER A 472 -6.63 5.41 25.51
N TYR A 473 -6.21 6.58 25.03
CA TYR A 473 -6.70 7.88 25.47
C TYR A 473 -6.81 8.86 24.29
N GLU A 474 -7.73 9.82 24.41
CA GLU A 474 -7.85 10.96 23.49
C GLU A 474 -7.37 12.23 24.20
N GLY A 475 -6.42 12.94 23.62
CA GLY A 475 -5.86 14.18 24.18
C GLY A 475 -4.64 13.95 25.08
N GLU A 476 -4.61 14.64 26.23
CA GLU A 476 -3.48 14.57 27.17
C GLU A 476 -3.42 13.19 27.84
N PRO A 477 -2.25 12.50 27.83
CA PRO A 477 -2.09 11.23 28.51
C PRO A 477 -2.30 11.40 30.02
N PRO A 478 -2.93 10.43 30.69
CA PRO A 478 -3.01 10.45 32.15
C PRO A 478 -1.60 10.36 32.75
N ASP A 479 -1.46 10.92 33.95
CA ASP A 479 -0.20 10.89 34.69
C ASP A 479 0.29 9.45 34.88
N PRO A 480 1.60 9.20 34.73
CA PRO A 480 2.17 7.89 34.99
C PRO A 480 1.92 7.47 36.45
N VAL A 481 1.61 6.19 36.65
CA VAL A 481 1.25 5.64 37.96
C VAL A 481 2.37 4.71 38.44
N GLU A 482 2.75 4.81 39.71
CA GLU A 482 3.64 3.82 40.32
C GLU A 482 2.86 2.52 40.60
N GLU A 483 3.29 1.45 39.95
CA GLU A 483 2.78 0.10 40.11
C GLU A 483 3.84 -0.82 40.73
N MET A 484 3.39 -1.96 41.28
CA MET A 484 4.26 -2.93 41.92
C MET A 484 4.15 -4.28 41.21
N THR A 485 5.28 -4.84 40.78
CA THR A 485 5.35 -6.19 40.22
C THR A 485 5.90 -7.18 41.25
N PRO A 486 5.27 -8.36 41.44
CA PRO A 486 5.73 -9.36 42.39
C PRO A 486 6.91 -10.16 41.86
N VAL A 487 7.88 -10.48 42.74
CA VAL A 487 8.93 -11.48 42.47
C VAL A 487 8.61 -12.74 43.26
N TYR A 488 8.39 -13.85 42.54
CA TYR A 488 8.03 -15.14 43.16
C TYR A 488 9.24 -16.03 43.43
N ILE A 489 10.30 -15.92 42.64
CA ILE A 489 11.52 -16.73 42.74
C ILE A 489 12.72 -15.79 42.76
N ASP A 490 13.46 -15.80 43.87
CA ASP A 490 14.68 -14.99 44.08
C ASP A 490 15.90 -15.87 44.40
N GLY A 491 15.69 -17.19 44.48
CA GLY A 491 16.75 -18.17 44.63
C GLY A 491 16.30 -19.60 44.32
N GLU A 492 17.27 -20.52 44.32
CA GLU A 492 17.09 -21.92 43.90
C GLU A 492 16.08 -22.73 44.74
N TRP A 493 15.78 -22.30 45.96
CA TRP A 493 14.89 -23.02 46.89
C TRP A 493 13.45 -22.52 46.88
N ASP A 494 13.16 -21.47 46.10
CA ASP A 494 11.83 -20.84 46.04
C ASP A 494 10.87 -21.56 45.08
N GLY A 495 11.37 -22.52 44.32
CA GLY A 495 10.60 -23.29 43.35
C GLY A 495 9.49 -24.13 43.97
N THR A 496 8.28 -23.98 43.43
CA THR A 496 7.14 -24.88 43.60
C THR A 496 6.42 -25.01 42.26
N ILE A 497 5.52 -25.99 42.12
CA ILE A 497 4.67 -26.08 40.92
C ILE A 497 3.78 -24.84 40.82
N GLY A 498 3.31 -24.32 41.96
CA GLY A 498 2.55 -23.08 42.03
C GLY A 498 3.31 -21.84 41.53
N THR A 499 4.58 -21.64 41.93
CA THR A 499 5.38 -20.49 41.45
C THR A 499 5.62 -20.55 39.96
N LEU A 500 6.07 -21.72 39.47
CA LEU A 500 6.35 -21.93 38.05
C LEU A 500 5.09 -21.68 37.21
N LYS A 501 3.92 -22.13 37.69
CA LYS A 501 2.65 -21.92 37.01
C LYS A 501 2.31 -20.43 36.90
N ILE A 502 2.44 -19.66 37.98
CA ILE A 502 2.16 -18.22 37.97
C ILE A 502 3.10 -17.49 36.99
N ILE A 503 4.41 -17.79 37.04
CA ILE A 503 5.40 -17.17 36.16
C ILE A 503 5.08 -17.45 34.69
N LEU A 504 4.80 -18.71 34.33
CA LEU A 504 4.48 -19.10 32.96
C LEU A 504 3.13 -18.54 32.49
N GLN A 505 2.12 -18.48 33.36
CA GLN A 505 0.83 -17.85 33.04
C GLN A 505 1.00 -16.35 32.74
N ASN A 506 1.79 -15.65 33.55
CA ASN A 506 2.04 -14.23 33.32
C ASN A 506 2.93 -14.00 32.09
N ALA A 507 3.90 -14.88 31.83
CA ALA A 507 4.69 -14.84 30.60
C ALA A 507 3.80 -15.02 29.36
N ARG A 508 2.85 -15.96 29.41
CA ARG A 508 1.83 -16.17 28.38
C ARG A 508 1.01 -14.91 28.13
N ASN A 509 0.53 -14.26 29.19
CA ASN A 509 -0.25 -13.02 29.08
C ASN A 509 0.58 -11.88 28.47
N ASN A 510 1.86 -11.73 28.85
CA ASN A 510 2.74 -10.72 28.26
C ASN A 510 3.04 -10.98 26.77
N LEU A 511 3.11 -12.25 26.33
CA LEU A 511 3.23 -12.59 24.91
C LEU A 511 1.96 -12.23 24.13
N ASP A 512 0.78 -12.49 24.71
CA ASP A 512 -0.50 -12.12 24.09
C ASP A 512 -0.62 -10.58 23.98
N GLU A 513 -0.15 -9.84 24.99
CA GLU A 513 -0.12 -8.38 24.97
C GLU A 513 0.84 -7.83 23.91
N MET A 514 2.05 -8.39 23.81
CA MET A 514 3.00 -8.04 22.74
C MET A 514 2.40 -8.31 21.35
N LYS A 515 1.69 -9.43 21.18
CA LYS A 515 0.99 -9.75 19.92
C LYS A 515 -0.08 -8.71 19.60
N ARG A 516 -0.90 -8.34 20.58
CA ARG A 516 -1.96 -7.34 20.43
C ARG A 516 -1.39 -5.99 19.99
N LEU A 517 -0.36 -5.50 20.67
CA LEU A 517 0.29 -4.23 20.36
C LEU A 517 0.92 -4.23 18.96
N SER A 518 1.58 -5.32 18.54
CA SER A 518 2.12 -5.43 17.18
C SER A 518 1.04 -5.38 16.10
N GLY A 519 -0.14 -5.97 16.36
CA GLY A 519 -1.21 -6.08 15.36
C GLY A 519 -2.07 -4.82 15.20
N SER A 520 -2.05 -3.89 16.15
CA SER A 520 -2.90 -2.69 16.14
C SER A 520 -2.15 -1.40 15.80
N VAL A 521 -0.82 -1.42 15.73
CA VAL A 521 0.00 -0.21 15.73
C VAL A 521 1.03 -0.16 14.59
N GLU A 522 1.43 -1.31 14.04
CA GLU A 522 2.39 -1.37 12.93
C GLU A 522 1.65 -1.48 11.59
N PRO A 523 2.06 -0.72 10.55
CA PRO A 523 1.54 -0.91 9.19
C PRO A 523 1.83 -2.33 8.72
N ALA A 524 0.97 -2.87 7.84
CA ALA A 524 1.09 -4.25 7.42
C ALA A 524 2.41 -4.47 6.66
N LEU A 525 3.04 -5.65 6.81
CA LEU A 525 4.38 -5.90 6.25
C LEU A 525 4.41 -5.75 4.72
N ASP A 526 3.30 -6.06 4.05
CA ASP A 526 3.07 -5.84 2.62
C ASP A 526 3.00 -4.35 2.24
N GLU A 527 2.43 -3.49 3.09
CA GLU A 527 2.45 -2.04 2.92
C GLU A 527 3.88 -1.50 3.03
N ILE A 528 4.68 -2.00 3.99
CA ILE A 528 6.10 -1.64 4.14
C ILE A 528 6.94 -2.09 2.94
N MET A 529 6.68 -3.29 2.40
CA MET A 529 7.39 -3.81 1.22
C MET A 529 6.99 -3.13 -0.09
N SER A 530 5.84 -2.46 -0.15
CA SER A 530 5.38 -1.69 -1.31
C SER A 530 6.00 -0.29 -1.47
N VAL A 531 6.82 0.15 -0.51
CA VAL A 531 7.51 1.47 -0.55
C VAL A 531 8.73 1.48 -1.47
N ASP A 532 9.06 0.36 -2.13
CA ASP A 532 10.15 0.36 -3.11
C ASP A 532 9.82 1.37 -4.21
N ILE A 533 10.61 2.44 -4.29
CA ILE A 533 10.42 3.49 -5.28
C ILE A 533 10.62 2.83 -6.64
N ASP A 534 9.62 2.95 -7.51
CA ASP A 534 9.67 2.37 -8.85
C ASP A 534 11.01 2.70 -9.53
N GLU A 535 11.69 1.66 -10.01
CA GLU A 535 13.04 1.76 -10.54
C GLU A 535 13.13 2.74 -11.72
N ALA A 536 12.07 2.89 -12.52
CA ALA A 536 12.04 3.86 -13.62
C ALA A 536 11.95 5.30 -13.10
N LEU A 537 11.17 5.55 -12.04
CA LEU A 537 11.16 6.85 -11.37
C LEU A 537 12.51 7.14 -10.72
N ARG A 538 13.10 6.16 -10.02
CA ARG A 538 14.43 6.31 -9.41
C ARG A 538 15.50 6.73 -10.43
N GLN A 539 15.57 6.06 -11.57
CA GLN A 539 16.52 6.41 -12.65
C GLN A 539 16.30 7.83 -13.19
N LYS A 540 15.06 8.33 -13.23
CA LYS A 540 14.75 9.70 -13.64
C LYS A 540 15.17 10.73 -12.59
N LEU A 541 15.07 10.40 -11.31
CA LEU A 541 15.50 11.27 -10.21
C LEU A 541 17.03 11.39 -10.10
N GLU A 542 17.77 10.36 -10.52
CA GLU A 542 19.25 10.35 -10.55
C GLU A 542 19.82 11.17 -11.72
N LEU A 543 19.04 11.41 -12.78
CA LEU A 543 19.41 12.28 -13.90
C LEU A 543 19.23 13.75 -13.48
N ASN A 544 20.33 14.46 -13.23
CA ASN A 544 20.35 15.87 -12.83
C ASN A 544 19.31 16.72 -13.58
N ALA A 545 18.34 17.28 -12.83
CA ALA A 545 17.38 18.23 -13.35
C ALA A 545 18.13 19.43 -13.98
N GLY A 546 17.89 19.67 -15.26
CA GLY A 546 18.46 20.81 -15.96
C GLY A 546 18.04 22.12 -15.30
N ASN A 547 18.99 23.04 -15.10
CA ASN A 547 18.67 24.39 -14.65
C ASN A 547 18.02 25.15 -15.81
N PHE A 548 16.70 25.33 -15.77
CA PHE A 548 15.96 26.13 -16.75
C PHE A 548 16.03 27.61 -16.36
N SER A 549 17.13 28.28 -16.70
CA SER A 549 17.28 29.70 -16.44
C SER A 549 16.47 30.53 -17.45
N GLY A 550 15.33 31.08 -17.04
CA GLY A 550 14.66 32.21 -17.72
C GLY A 550 13.22 32.01 -18.20
N ILE A 551 12.65 30.80 -18.11
CA ILE A 551 11.24 30.50 -18.43
C ILE A 551 10.62 29.81 -17.22
N ASP A 552 9.38 30.17 -16.88
CA ASP A 552 8.63 29.52 -15.80
C ASP A 552 8.36 28.03 -16.12
N ARG A 553 8.35 27.16 -15.10
CA ARG A 553 8.24 25.69 -15.31
C ARG A 553 6.91 25.31 -15.96
N GLU A 554 5.81 25.95 -15.57
CA GLU A 554 4.49 25.70 -16.17
C GLU A 554 4.52 26.08 -17.66
N GLN A 555 5.08 27.25 -17.97
CA GLN A 555 5.23 27.73 -19.35
C GLN A 555 6.13 26.81 -20.18
N LEU A 556 7.19 26.27 -19.58
CA LEU A 556 8.06 25.31 -20.25
C LEU A 556 7.33 24.01 -20.57
N TYR A 557 6.56 23.47 -19.62
CA TYR A 557 5.85 22.20 -19.80
C TYR A 557 4.69 22.32 -20.78
N GLU A 558 4.05 23.48 -20.87
CA GLU A 558 3.07 23.74 -21.93
C GLU A 558 3.69 23.70 -23.34
N LEU A 559 4.96 24.10 -23.48
CA LEU A 559 5.64 24.15 -24.76
C LEU A 559 6.33 22.84 -25.11
N LEU A 560 6.97 22.23 -24.12
CA LEU A 560 7.83 21.06 -24.21
C LEU A 560 7.67 20.25 -22.92
N PRO A 561 6.55 19.52 -22.75
CA PRO A 561 6.38 18.68 -21.58
C PRO A 561 7.48 17.62 -21.52
N PRO A 562 7.92 17.23 -20.32
CA PRO A 562 8.92 16.17 -20.19
C PRO A 562 8.44 14.85 -20.80
N PRO A 563 9.35 14.03 -21.36
CA PRO A 563 8.99 12.71 -21.82
C PRO A 563 8.42 11.85 -20.68
N PRO A 564 7.32 11.13 -20.91
CA PRO A 564 6.70 10.29 -19.90
C PRO A 564 7.66 9.19 -19.41
N ILE A 565 7.52 8.77 -18.16
CA ILE A 565 8.34 7.69 -17.58
C ILE A 565 8.01 6.36 -18.26
N GLN A 566 6.73 6.04 -18.41
CA GLN A 566 6.24 4.87 -19.14
C GLN A 566 5.70 5.26 -20.52
N SER A 567 5.91 4.41 -21.52
CA SER A 567 5.43 4.65 -22.90
C SER A 567 3.91 4.56 -23.05
N GLN A 568 3.21 4.00 -22.06
CA GLN A 568 1.76 3.89 -22.00
C GLN A 568 1.34 4.35 -20.60
N PRO A 569 0.33 5.23 -20.45
CA PRO A 569 -0.50 5.83 -21.49
C PRO A 569 0.17 6.94 -22.32
N GLY A 570 1.42 7.33 -22.03
CA GLY A 570 2.10 8.41 -22.77
C GLY A 570 1.68 9.81 -22.31
N LEU A 571 1.46 9.96 -21.00
CA LEU A 571 1.06 11.23 -20.38
C LEU A 571 2.24 11.84 -19.64
N SER A 572 2.45 13.13 -19.85
CA SER A 572 3.37 13.93 -19.04
C SER A 572 2.62 14.61 -17.91
N VAL A 573 3.30 14.86 -16.80
CA VAL A 573 2.69 15.38 -15.57
C VAL A 573 3.42 16.65 -15.13
N PHE A 574 2.64 17.62 -14.65
CA PHE A 574 3.08 18.81 -13.95
C PHE A 574 2.29 18.92 -12.66
N HIS A 575 2.98 19.12 -11.54
CA HIS A 575 2.33 19.59 -10.33
C HIS A 575 2.97 20.87 -9.82
N ASN A 576 2.20 21.68 -9.12
CA ASN A 576 2.69 22.84 -8.41
C ASN A 576 2.02 22.96 -7.04
N PHE A 577 2.83 22.84 -6.00
CA PHE A 577 2.46 23.12 -4.63
C PHE A 577 3.71 23.55 -3.83
N THR A 578 3.48 24.32 -2.78
CA THR A 578 4.55 24.73 -1.85
C THR A 578 4.23 24.25 -0.45
N ILE A 579 5.13 23.46 0.15
CA ILE A 579 4.97 23.01 1.53
C ILE A 579 5.35 24.14 2.49
N LYS A 580 4.32 24.77 3.07
CA LYS A 580 4.43 25.86 4.04
C LYS A 580 5.11 25.39 5.33
N LYS A 581 4.56 24.33 5.94
CA LYS A 581 4.99 23.88 7.27
C LYS A 581 4.79 22.39 7.46
N VAL A 582 5.74 21.75 8.15
CA VAL A 582 5.58 20.41 8.72
C VAL A 582 5.70 20.54 10.23
N ARG A 583 4.81 19.90 10.98
CA ARG A 583 4.81 19.86 12.44
C ARG A 583 4.87 18.41 12.90
N TYR A 584 5.72 18.17 13.88
CA TYR A 584 5.75 16.92 14.63
C TYR A 584 5.26 17.25 16.03
N SER A 585 4.12 16.69 16.43
CA SER A 585 3.60 16.78 17.79
C SER A 585 3.73 15.42 18.44
N ARG A 586 4.49 15.33 19.52
CA ARG A 586 4.70 14.05 20.20
C ARG A 586 3.52 13.77 21.13
N GLU A 587 2.90 12.60 20.99
CA GLU A 587 1.65 12.25 21.69
C GLU A 587 1.82 11.16 22.76
N ASP A 588 2.95 10.47 22.82
CA ASP A 588 3.22 9.49 23.90
C ASP A 588 3.56 10.19 25.23
N PRO A 589 3.32 9.55 26.39
CA PRO A 589 3.49 10.15 27.72
C PRO A 589 4.85 10.82 27.93
N ALA A 590 5.96 10.15 27.61
CA ALA A 590 7.29 10.74 27.73
C ALA A 590 7.47 11.98 26.85
N GLY A 591 6.80 12.03 25.70
CA GLY A 591 6.78 13.17 24.81
C GLY A 591 6.04 14.39 25.36
N TRP A 592 4.88 14.17 25.99
CA TRP A 592 4.13 15.24 26.68
C TRP A 592 4.92 15.89 27.82
N PHE A 593 5.74 15.11 28.52
CA PHE A 593 6.67 15.63 29.53
C PHE A 593 7.97 16.21 28.93
N GLY A 594 8.12 16.29 27.61
CA GLY A 594 9.28 16.85 26.93
C GLY A 594 10.56 16.03 27.05
N LEU A 595 10.47 14.75 27.39
CA LEU A 595 11.64 13.87 27.57
C LEU A 595 12.18 13.42 26.21
N PRO A 596 13.51 13.40 25.97
CA PRO A 596 14.09 12.97 24.69
C PRO A 596 14.19 11.44 24.52
N THR A 597 13.39 10.69 25.27
CA THR A 597 13.40 9.22 25.31
C THR A 597 12.00 8.67 25.06
N PRO A 598 11.85 7.50 24.41
CA PRO A 598 10.57 6.82 24.28
C PRO A 598 9.98 6.46 25.64
N THR A 599 8.67 6.27 25.67
CA THR A 599 7.90 5.80 26.82
C THR A 599 8.18 4.30 27.05
N PRO A 600 8.72 3.88 28.21
CA PRO A 600 8.96 2.47 28.50
C PRO A 600 7.68 1.77 28.96
N ILE A 601 7.36 0.63 28.34
CA ILE A 601 6.27 -0.28 28.72
C ILE A 601 6.91 -1.61 29.15
N PRO A 602 7.02 -1.87 30.46
CA PRO A 602 7.70 -3.06 30.95
C PRO A 602 6.82 -4.32 30.85
N LEU A 603 7.35 -5.37 30.23
CA LEU A 603 6.77 -6.70 30.15
C LEU A 603 7.58 -7.68 31.03
N TRP A 604 7.48 -7.50 32.35
CA TRP A 604 8.32 -8.14 33.38
C TRP A 604 8.48 -9.66 33.24
N PHE A 605 7.41 -10.40 32.97
CA PHE A 605 7.42 -11.87 32.98
C PHE A 605 8.08 -12.50 31.76
N ILE A 606 8.30 -11.73 30.69
CA ILE A 606 9.14 -12.14 29.56
C ILE A 606 10.47 -11.36 29.54
N GLY A 607 10.74 -10.56 30.58
CA GLY A 607 11.99 -9.85 30.75
C GLY A 607 12.24 -8.82 29.64
N VAL A 608 11.21 -8.11 29.17
CA VAL A 608 11.30 -7.15 28.05
C VAL A 608 10.82 -5.77 28.50
N THR A 609 11.38 -4.71 27.91
CA THR A 609 10.75 -3.38 27.90
C THR A 609 10.45 -2.99 26.47
N LEU A 610 9.18 -2.74 26.15
CA LEU A 610 8.79 -2.12 24.89
C LEU A 610 9.00 -0.61 25.01
N TRP A 611 9.80 -0.05 24.12
CA TRP A 611 10.04 1.37 24.01
C TRP A 611 9.13 1.93 22.93
N TRP A 612 8.17 2.74 23.36
CA TRP A 612 7.14 3.31 22.51
C TRP A 612 7.36 4.80 22.30
N ALA A 613 7.18 5.27 21.07
CA ALA A 613 7.05 6.68 20.77
C ALA A 613 5.96 6.91 19.72
N GLN A 614 5.23 8.02 19.83
CA GLN A 614 4.14 8.36 18.94
C GLN A 614 4.15 9.84 18.58
N TRP A 615 3.85 10.13 17.31
CA TRP A 615 3.75 11.48 16.78
C TRP A 615 2.48 11.66 15.94
N ASP A 616 1.84 12.82 16.09
CA ASP A 616 0.97 13.40 15.08
C ASP A 616 1.82 14.30 14.16
N ILE A 617 1.80 13.99 12.87
CA ILE A 617 2.59 14.70 11.85
C ILE A 617 1.61 15.43 10.94
N THR A 618 1.66 16.76 11.00
CA THR A 618 0.83 17.63 10.14
C THR A 618 1.69 18.29 9.09
N LEU A 619 1.27 18.21 7.83
CA LEU A 619 1.83 18.94 6.70
C LEU A 619 0.79 19.92 6.15
N GLU A 620 1.17 21.18 6.08
CA GLU A 620 0.36 22.30 5.59
C GLU A 620 1.00 22.86 4.31
N LEU A 621 0.19 23.02 3.27
CA LEU A 621 0.55 23.66 2.01
C LEU A 621 0.20 25.16 2.05
N GLU A 622 0.91 25.98 1.26
CA GLU A 622 0.63 27.43 1.18
C GLU A 622 -0.70 27.72 0.50
N ASP A 623 -0.92 27.06 -0.64
CA ASP A 623 -2.09 27.22 -1.52
C ASP A 623 -2.64 25.83 -1.91
N GLY A 624 -3.70 25.82 -2.73
CA GLY A 624 -4.20 24.59 -3.37
C GLY A 624 -3.15 23.96 -4.28
N ILE A 625 -3.30 22.66 -4.52
CA ILE A 625 -2.35 21.92 -5.36
C ILE A 625 -2.84 21.98 -6.79
N ILE A 626 -1.99 22.45 -7.70
CA ILE A 626 -2.28 22.39 -9.12
C ILE A 626 -1.68 21.09 -9.66
N GLU A 627 -2.51 20.27 -10.27
CA GLU A 627 -2.14 19.06 -11.00
C GLU A 627 -2.53 19.24 -12.47
N GLU A 628 -1.60 19.04 -13.41
CA GLU A 628 -1.86 19.19 -14.84
C GLU A 628 -1.19 18.06 -15.62
N ILE A 629 -1.98 17.39 -16.46
CA ILE A 629 -1.49 16.29 -17.31
C ILE A 629 -1.55 16.68 -18.78
N PHE A 630 -0.55 16.25 -19.54
CA PHE A 630 -0.40 16.55 -20.96
C PHE A 630 -0.35 15.27 -21.78
N ASP A 631 -1.08 15.26 -22.90
CA ASP A 631 -0.97 14.20 -23.89
C ASP A 631 0.32 14.37 -24.72
N PHE A 632 1.41 13.76 -24.27
CA PHE A 632 2.74 13.92 -24.88
C PHE A 632 2.79 13.42 -26.33
N ASP A 633 2.10 12.30 -26.60
CA ASP A 633 2.15 11.63 -27.90
C ASP A 633 1.29 12.30 -28.99
N ASN A 634 0.27 13.07 -28.60
CA ASN A 634 -0.71 13.67 -29.54
C ASN A 634 -0.74 15.20 -29.45
N PRO A 635 0.23 15.90 -30.06
CA PRO A 635 0.25 17.35 -30.14
C PRO A 635 -0.98 17.94 -30.87
N THR A 636 -1.70 18.87 -30.25
CA THR A 636 -3.01 19.33 -30.77
C THR A 636 -2.96 20.65 -31.56
N LEU A 637 -2.06 21.59 -31.24
CA LEU A 637 -2.03 22.92 -31.87
C LEU A 637 -0.61 23.36 -32.26
N PRO A 638 -0.32 23.66 -33.54
CA PRO A 638 0.93 24.29 -33.93
C PRO A 638 0.93 25.77 -33.50
N LEU A 639 1.94 26.17 -32.74
CA LEU A 639 2.19 27.55 -32.34
C LEU A 639 3.59 27.97 -32.79
N THR A 640 3.67 29.13 -33.44
CA THR A 640 4.93 29.82 -33.68
C THR A 640 5.31 30.57 -32.41
N HIS A 641 6.46 30.24 -31.85
CA HIS A 641 7.03 30.94 -30.70
C HIS A 641 8.41 31.47 -31.04
N GLU A 642 8.67 32.72 -30.64
CA GLU A 642 10.02 33.27 -30.64
C GLU A 642 10.65 32.95 -29.28
N ALA A 643 11.55 31.96 -29.24
CA ALA A 643 12.45 31.78 -28.09
C ALA A 643 13.90 31.83 -28.57
N MET A 644 14.77 32.43 -27.75
CA MET A 644 16.20 32.58 -28.06
C MET A 644 16.51 33.30 -29.40
N GLY A 645 15.58 34.09 -29.93
CA GLY A 645 15.76 34.85 -31.17
C GLY A 645 15.51 34.06 -32.47
N GLU A 646 14.98 32.83 -32.38
CA GLU A 646 14.54 32.03 -33.53
C GLU A 646 13.05 31.70 -33.41
N GLU A 647 12.32 31.80 -34.52
CA GLU A 647 10.95 31.27 -34.62
C GLU A 647 11.03 29.74 -34.72
N PHE A 648 10.46 29.04 -33.73
CA PHE A 648 10.25 27.61 -33.81
C PHE A 648 8.75 27.30 -33.70
N ILE A 649 8.33 26.25 -34.40
CA ILE A 649 6.96 25.74 -34.34
C ILE A 649 6.93 24.70 -33.22
N ALA A 650 6.37 25.08 -32.08
CA ALA A 650 6.06 24.16 -30.99
C ALA A 650 4.63 23.64 -31.18
N HIS A 651 4.42 22.36 -30.94
CA HIS A 651 3.06 21.84 -30.86
C HIS A 651 2.60 21.81 -29.41
N LYS A 652 1.55 22.57 -29.07
CA LYS A 652 0.94 22.49 -27.73
C LYS A 652 0.22 21.15 -27.58
N PRO A 653 0.56 20.31 -26.59
CA PRO A 653 -0.22 19.14 -26.26
C PRO A 653 -1.55 19.56 -25.63
N LEU A 654 -2.56 18.70 -25.70
CA LEU A 654 -3.77 18.92 -24.89
C LEU A 654 -3.37 18.79 -23.42
N ALA A 655 -3.70 19.79 -22.61
CA ALA A 655 -3.52 19.74 -21.17
C ALA A 655 -4.87 19.65 -20.44
N TYR A 656 -4.86 18.97 -19.30
CA TYR A 656 -6.00 18.86 -18.40
C TYR A 656 -5.56 19.23 -16.99
N ARG A 657 -6.07 20.35 -16.49
CA ARG A 657 -5.69 20.93 -15.19
C ARG A 657 -6.75 20.61 -14.13
N HIS A 658 -6.30 20.36 -12.91
CA HIS A 658 -7.14 20.25 -11.72
C HIS A 658 -6.47 20.90 -10.50
N GLU A 659 -7.23 21.67 -9.73
CA GLU A 659 -6.82 22.29 -8.48
C GLU A 659 -7.44 21.54 -7.30
N VAL A 660 -6.59 20.82 -6.56
CA VAL A 660 -6.99 20.07 -5.37
C VAL A 660 -7.11 21.03 -4.20
N SER A 661 -8.29 21.06 -3.58
CA SER A 661 -8.61 21.94 -2.46
C SER A 661 -8.02 21.52 -1.10
N ASN A 662 -7.45 20.32 -1.01
CA ASN A 662 -6.80 19.83 0.21
C ASN A 662 -5.45 20.52 0.40
N ASN A 663 -5.33 21.31 1.48
CA ASN A 663 -4.10 22.00 1.86
C ASN A 663 -3.45 21.44 3.13
N MET A 664 -4.03 20.40 3.73
CA MET A 664 -3.57 19.85 5.00
C MET A 664 -3.63 18.32 5.00
N PHE A 665 -2.52 17.71 5.38
CA PHE A 665 -2.32 16.27 5.45
C PHE A 665 -1.86 15.91 6.85
N ASN A 666 -2.48 14.89 7.46
CA ASN A 666 -2.18 14.45 8.82
C ASN A 666 -1.93 12.95 8.82
N VAL A 667 -0.85 12.53 9.47
CA VAL A 667 -0.51 11.11 9.67
C VAL A 667 -0.07 10.90 11.11
N ARG A 668 -0.52 9.79 11.70
CA ARG A 668 -0.07 9.36 13.02
C ARG A 668 1.02 8.30 12.85
N LEU A 669 2.20 8.59 13.38
CA LEU A 669 3.35 7.69 13.37
C LEU A 669 3.51 7.06 14.76
N VAL A 670 3.61 5.73 14.81
CA VAL A 670 3.92 5.02 16.05
C VAL A 670 5.10 4.08 15.84
N ILE A 671 6.06 4.11 16.77
CA ILE A 671 7.25 3.26 16.77
C ILE A 671 7.32 2.49 18.07
N ILE A 672 7.51 1.18 17.96
CA ILE A 672 7.73 0.26 19.09
C ILE A 672 9.07 -0.45 18.88
N SER A 673 9.90 -0.49 19.92
CA SER A 673 11.21 -1.16 19.87
C SER A 673 11.47 -1.96 21.14
N LEU A 674 12.14 -3.11 21.04
CA LEU A 674 12.64 -3.83 22.22
C LEU A 674 13.96 -3.24 22.74
N LYS A 675 14.59 -2.37 21.95
CA LYS A 675 15.81 -1.66 22.31
C LYS A 675 15.48 -0.21 22.67
N PRO A 676 16.10 0.35 23.72
CA PRO A 676 15.97 1.77 23.98
C PRO A 676 16.54 2.55 22.79
N PHE A 677 15.88 3.64 22.43
CA PHE A 677 16.38 4.58 21.42
C PHE A 677 16.31 6.01 21.95
N SER A 678 17.09 6.89 21.35
CA SER A 678 16.99 8.34 21.58
C SER A 678 16.09 8.97 20.53
N ILE A 679 15.44 10.07 20.89
CA ILE A 679 14.68 10.88 19.94
C ILE A 679 15.41 12.20 19.83
N SER A 680 15.89 12.50 18.62
CA SER A 680 16.52 13.78 18.33
C SER A 680 15.65 14.58 17.38
N ASP A 681 14.87 15.47 17.97
CA ASP A 681 14.10 16.47 17.22
C ASP A 681 15.00 17.65 16.89
N GLY A 682 14.94 18.12 15.65
CA GLY A 682 15.43 19.46 15.30
C GLY A 682 14.66 20.60 15.99
N LEU A 683 13.57 20.29 16.71
CA LEU A 683 12.63 21.22 17.32
C LEU A 683 12.19 20.71 18.71
N LEU A 684 13.13 20.61 19.65
CA LEU A 684 12.81 20.69 21.08
C LEU A 684 12.43 22.14 21.43
N LYS A 685 11.27 22.61 20.98
CA LYS A 685 10.56 23.75 21.57
C LYS A 685 9.05 23.57 21.39
N TRP A 686 8.48 22.87 22.36
CA TRP A 686 7.22 23.29 22.94
C TRP A 686 7.46 24.65 23.62
N LEU A 687 6.74 25.66 23.17
CA LEU A 687 6.23 26.82 23.91
C LEU A 687 5.67 27.78 22.84
N ASP A 688 4.40 28.14 23.04
CA ASP A 688 3.52 28.98 22.22
C ASP A 688 4.19 30.13 21.44
#